data_AF-A0A1F6GB38-F1
#
_entry.id   AF-A0A1F6GB38-F1
#
_cell.length_a   1.000
_cell.length_b   1.000
_cell.length_c   1.000
_cell.angle_alpha   90.00
_cell.angle_beta   90.00
_cell.angle_gamma   90.00
#
_symmetry.space_group_name_H-M   'P 1'
#
loop_
_entity.id
_entity.type
_entity.pdbx_description
1 polymer ?
#
loop_
_entity_poly.entity_id
_entity_poly.type
_entity_poly.pdbx_seq_one_letter_code
_entity_poly.pdbx_strand_id
1 'polypeptide(L)'
;MIDLLKKKRPLIQQTAAEKMAVLKLYAERMLGAKWEYYRKIKHQDKGFSLLAEASLAEQMKATQSALKFTSKTASKAYWATFKIAAGDVKTKGGVKTGIPDVPEETEDGPKVKMAPEHDAFIIEWTPIKFLLNAKVIREKGVATQRHSEGLVAKLYFKVVGFYADPANWDRNKLCVYLRKVEADTDYQNISAALEPLKKDLARFCEVYEPFKFGQANLAKDAVQEADSFEDAMGAESFDDQLKSLYFYHFIYEGMEQFLLKYFAYLVFSTNNRRVIRYLATIFEPALAKAIENKNLFLGSFETDRTKKAFVAPYQEYQRKRKADPPRSRVEDKRKIYESWTYNLDLIERYALRYKLTTEPEPDSAWAVFARRFLLGIKPPPPPPPPPPKEGEEPEVPVATQEAEWEAPEQNHETRMLAAIILTNQLLLCSNANQGARALLLERFKSRVLADKETAQKRVIELKKKAEKKLREMDKKVKKLKRMKQEESVQVFQDDMEKFRATIEARAKQILTDAAEELNLQKRRLKALFEEVARERNHKPGASAGFVVQMTNHLDPQEKFSSRLVQATVEEIEREYLTDLAPLYENLFVVLHPSIQDKVKLIGALDKMAPEGGVRLTLTDDEKAEVGATIGQLKAKIAHLKPDLFQSKLIVQATLILVDDLTKLSLDTDSLACLLEFKATSPQSPKATKLPPPIVKALMVLNLVANPVPTNRIIQEGREAMTDPLARINLNSLTKLLKELETPN
;
A
#
# COMPACT_ATOMS: atom_id res chain seq x y z
N MET A 1 19.15 20.18 -39.55
CA MET A 1 18.87 21.64 -39.56
C MET A 1 17.61 22.01 -38.74
N ILE A 2 16.53 21.21 -38.72
CA ILE A 2 15.30 21.50 -37.93
C ILE A 2 15.48 21.35 -36.41
N ASP A 3 16.39 20.48 -35.93
CA ASP A 3 16.61 20.30 -34.48
C ASP A 3 17.36 21.45 -33.80
N LEU A 4 18.03 22.33 -34.56
CA LEU A 4 18.77 23.47 -34.02
C LEU A 4 17.86 24.59 -33.46
N LEU A 5 16.55 24.58 -33.76
CA LEU A 5 15.59 25.59 -33.30
C LEU A 5 14.75 25.16 -32.09
N LYS A 6 14.81 23.89 -31.65
CA LYS A 6 14.02 23.41 -30.51
C LYS A 6 14.78 23.66 -29.19
N LYS A 7 14.25 24.49 -28.29
CA LYS A 7 14.82 24.69 -26.94
C LYS A 7 14.68 23.41 -26.11
N LYS A 8 15.81 22.88 -25.62
CA LYS A 8 15.83 21.75 -24.66
C LYS A 8 15.33 22.25 -23.31
N ARG A 9 14.35 21.55 -22.72
CA ARG A 9 13.83 21.83 -21.37
C ARG A 9 14.26 20.72 -20.41
N PRO A 10 15.23 20.98 -19.50
CA PRO A 10 15.64 20.06 -18.45
C PRO A 10 14.45 19.70 -17.54
N LEU A 11 14.44 18.48 -17.01
CA LEU A 11 13.35 17.97 -16.17
C LEU A 11 13.03 18.88 -14.97
N ILE A 12 14.06 19.41 -14.31
CA ILE A 12 13.94 20.27 -13.12
C ILE A 12 13.30 21.63 -13.45
N GLN A 13 13.43 22.10 -14.70
CA GLN A 13 12.89 23.39 -15.15
C GLN A 13 11.49 23.27 -15.76
N GLN A 14 10.91 22.07 -15.81
CA GLN A 14 9.58 21.85 -16.38
C GLN A 14 8.48 22.17 -15.37
N THR A 15 7.49 22.93 -15.80
CA THR A 15 6.27 23.17 -15.00
C THR A 15 5.45 21.89 -14.86
N ALA A 16 4.54 21.82 -13.88
CA ALA A 16 3.65 20.68 -13.73
C ALA A 16 2.80 20.41 -14.99
N ALA A 17 2.37 21.48 -15.68
CA ALA A 17 1.65 21.39 -16.94
C ALA A 17 2.52 20.82 -18.08
N GLU A 18 3.79 21.20 -18.16
CA GLU A 18 4.74 20.63 -19.13
C GLU A 18 4.98 19.13 -18.83
N LYS A 19 5.17 18.76 -17.55
CA LYS A 19 5.27 17.37 -17.13
C LYS A 19 4.02 16.57 -17.50
N MET A 20 2.82 17.13 -17.34
CA MET A 20 1.56 16.51 -17.78
C MET A 20 1.49 16.29 -19.29
N ALA A 21 1.98 17.24 -20.08
CA ALA A 21 2.06 17.08 -21.53
C ALA A 21 3.02 15.93 -21.92
N VAL A 22 4.19 15.84 -21.26
CA VAL A 22 5.15 14.75 -21.46
C VAL A 22 4.57 13.39 -21.08
N LEU A 23 3.93 13.29 -19.90
CA LEU A 23 3.27 12.06 -19.44
C LEU A 23 2.15 11.64 -20.39
N LYS A 24 1.37 12.60 -20.90
CA LYS A 24 0.35 12.32 -21.92
C LYS A 24 0.99 11.71 -23.16
N LEU A 25 2.05 12.29 -23.71
CA LEU A 25 2.74 11.75 -24.89
C LEU A 25 3.31 10.35 -24.62
N TYR A 26 3.89 10.14 -23.45
CA TYR A 26 4.44 8.84 -23.06
C TYR A 26 3.35 7.76 -22.97
N ALA A 27 2.23 8.05 -22.31
CA ALA A 27 1.10 7.13 -22.24
C ALA A 27 0.58 6.77 -23.63
N GLU A 28 0.49 7.74 -24.54
CA GLU A 28 0.06 7.51 -25.92
C GLU A 28 1.05 6.61 -26.68
N ARG A 29 2.36 6.75 -26.45
CA ARG A 29 3.39 5.86 -27.00
C ARG A 29 3.29 4.43 -26.44
N MET A 30 3.03 4.29 -25.14
CA MET A 30 2.87 2.97 -24.49
C MET A 30 1.62 2.23 -24.96
N LEU A 31 0.53 2.97 -25.21
CA LEU A 31 -0.69 2.42 -25.81
C LEU A 31 -0.51 2.12 -27.31
N GLY A 32 0.50 2.69 -27.96
CA GLY A 32 0.96 2.32 -29.30
C GLY A 32 -0.09 2.47 -30.40
N ALA A 33 -0.08 1.51 -31.34
CA ALA A 33 -0.93 1.49 -32.53
C ALA A 33 -2.43 1.60 -32.19
N LYS A 34 -2.85 1.04 -31.06
CA LYS A 34 -4.24 1.12 -30.57
C LYS A 34 -4.70 2.56 -30.39
N TRP A 35 -3.87 3.39 -29.77
CA TRP A 35 -4.23 4.78 -29.50
C TRP A 35 -4.25 5.61 -30.78
N GLU A 36 -3.28 5.40 -31.67
CA GLU A 36 -3.23 6.04 -32.99
C GLU A 36 -4.46 5.68 -33.82
N TYR A 37 -4.85 4.41 -33.78
CA TYR A 37 -6.00 3.88 -34.49
C TYR A 37 -7.30 4.53 -34.02
N TYR A 38 -7.55 4.58 -32.71
CA TYR A 38 -8.72 5.29 -32.18
C TYR A 38 -8.71 6.78 -32.49
N ARG A 39 -7.54 7.42 -32.51
CA ARG A 39 -7.40 8.83 -32.92
C ARG A 39 -7.81 8.99 -34.39
N LYS A 40 -7.41 8.09 -35.28
CA LYS A 40 -7.77 8.11 -36.70
C LYS A 40 -9.28 7.98 -36.90
N ILE A 41 -9.94 6.98 -36.30
CA ILE A 41 -11.41 6.82 -36.37
C ILE A 41 -12.12 8.08 -35.86
N LYS A 42 -11.70 8.58 -34.70
CA LYS A 42 -12.38 9.71 -34.05
C LYS A 42 -12.33 11.00 -34.87
N HIS A 43 -11.23 11.24 -35.59
CA HIS A 43 -10.94 12.49 -36.31
C HIS A 43 -11.12 12.42 -37.83
N GLN A 44 -11.54 11.28 -38.38
CA GLN A 44 -11.94 11.21 -39.78
C GLN A 44 -13.33 11.83 -39.97
N ASP A 45 -13.35 13.04 -40.52
CA ASP A 45 -14.59 13.72 -40.90
C ASP A 45 -15.05 13.43 -42.35
N LYS A 46 -14.32 12.61 -43.13
CA LYS A 46 -14.72 12.21 -44.49
C LYS A 46 -14.23 10.80 -44.85
N GLY A 47 -15.17 9.98 -45.34
CA GLY A 47 -15.04 8.75 -46.14
C GLY A 47 -13.77 7.92 -46.04
N PHE A 48 -13.85 6.79 -45.33
CA PHE A 48 -13.10 5.59 -45.71
C PHE A 48 -13.94 4.82 -46.74
N SER A 49 -13.52 4.83 -48.01
CA SER A 49 -14.10 4.00 -49.08
C SER A 49 -13.36 2.66 -49.21
N LEU A 50 -13.01 2.02 -48.08
CA LEU A 50 -12.24 0.76 -48.07
C LEU A 50 -13.07 -0.47 -47.69
N LEU A 51 -14.35 -0.29 -47.36
CA LEU A 51 -15.24 -1.38 -46.99
C LEU A 51 -16.30 -1.48 -48.07
N ALA A 52 -16.22 -2.54 -48.89
CA ALA A 52 -17.17 -2.84 -49.96
C ALA A 52 -18.57 -3.22 -49.41
N GLU A 53 -18.66 -3.50 -48.09
CA GLU A 53 -19.86 -3.97 -47.41
C GLU A 53 -20.49 -2.85 -46.57
N ALA A 54 -21.79 -2.61 -46.78
CA ALA A 54 -22.56 -1.56 -46.10
C ALA A 54 -22.64 -1.76 -44.57
N SER A 55 -22.64 -3.01 -44.10
CA SER A 55 -22.68 -3.37 -42.67
C SER A 55 -21.45 -2.87 -41.90
N LEU A 56 -20.27 -2.99 -42.51
CA LEU A 56 -18.97 -2.61 -41.95
C LEU A 56 -18.82 -1.08 -41.85
N ALA A 57 -19.41 -0.33 -42.80
CA ALA A 57 -19.46 1.13 -42.76
C ALA A 57 -20.39 1.66 -41.64
N GLU A 58 -21.54 1.01 -41.41
CA GLU A 58 -22.46 1.34 -40.33
C GLU A 58 -21.85 1.06 -38.95
N GLN A 59 -21.20 -0.10 -38.78
CA GLN A 59 -20.45 -0.44 -37.57
C GLN A 59 -19.36 0.60 -37.27
N MET A 60 -18.60 1.03 -38.29
CA MET A 60 -17.58 2.08 -38.12
C MET A 60 -18.18 3.42 -37.66
N LYS A 61 -19.32 3.83 -38.22
CA LYS A 61 -20.03 5.07 -37.81
C LYS A 61 -20.57 4.98 -36.38
N ALA A 62 -21.06 3.80 -35.98
CA ALA A 62 -21.48 3.52 -34.62
C ALA A 62 -20.28 3.59 -33.64
N THR A 63 -19.15 2.98 -33.98
CA THR A 63 -17.90 3.07 -33.19
C THR A 63 -17.41 4.51 -33.09
N GLN A 64 -17.42 5.28 -34.18
CA GLN A 64 -17.03 6.69 -34.16
C GLN A 64 -17.93 7.51 -33.24
N SER A 65 -19.24 7.28 -33.30
CA SER A 65 -20.24 7.93 -32.44
C SER A 65 -20.03 7.58 -30.98
N ALA A 66 -19.76 6.30 -30.68
CA ALA A 66 -19.44 5.82 -29.34
C ALA A 66 -18.14 6.46 -28.81
N LEU A 67 -17.06 6.52 -29.60
CA LEU A 67 -15.80 7.18 -29.22
C LEU A 67 -15.99 8.68 -28.96
N LYS A 68 -16.75 9.38 -29.82
CA LYS A 68 -17.09 10.80 -29.63
C LYS A 68 -17.92 10.98 -28.34
N PHE A 69 -18.87 10.10 -28.06
CA PHE A 69 -19.68 10.10 -26.85
C PHE A 69 -18.85 9.85 -25.58
N THR A 70 -18.04 8.79 -25.52
CA THR A 70 -17.17 8.47 -24.38
C THR A 70 -16.18 9.62 -24.14
N SER A 71 -15.58 10.19 -25.19
CA SER A 71 -14.67 11.33 -25.04
C SER A 71 -15.35 12.60 -24.56
N LYS A 72 -16.56 12.92 -25.04
CA LYS A 72 -17.34 14.08 -24.58
C LYS A 72 -17.70 13.91 -23.10
N THR A 73 -18.11 12.70 -22.73
CA THR A 73 -18.51 12.38 -21.35
C THR A 73 -17.32 12.42 -20.40
N ALA A 74 -16.19 11.83 -20.79
CA ALA A 74 -14.95 11.93 -20.03
C ALA A 74 -14.52 13.40 -19.83
N SER A 75 -14.56 14.22 -20.89
CA SER A 75 -14.22 15.65 -20.79
C SER A 75 -15.14 16.39 -19.81
N LYS A 76 -16.45 16.10 -19.82
CA LYS A 76 -17.42 16.69 -18.87
C LYS A 76 -17.12 16.24 -17.44
N ALA A 77 -16.79 14.97 -17.24
CA ALA A 77 -16.44 14.41 -15.93
C ALA A 77 -15.17 15.08 -15.38
N TYR A 78 -14.12 15.20 -16.18
CA TYR A 78 -12.90 15.90 -15.78
C TYR A 78 -13.17 17.37 -15.41
N TRP A 79 -13.97 18.10 -16.19
CA TRP A 79 -14.34 19.47 -15.85
C TRP A 79 -15.10 19.56 -14.52
N ALA A 80 -16.01 18.62 -14.26
CA ALA A 80 -16.68 18.54 -12.96
C ALA A 80 -15.68 18.26 -11.83
N THR A 81 -14.73 17.34 -12.03
CA THR A 81 -13.65 17.07 -11.06
C THR A 81 -12.79 18.30 -10.81
N PHE A 82 -12.41 19.05 -11.85
CA PHE A 82 -11.65 20.28 -11.71
C PHE A 82 -12.40 21.32 -10.88
N LYS A 83 -13.68 21.57 -11.20
CA LYS A 83 -14.52 22.52 -10.44
C LYS A 83 -14.62 22.12 -8.96
N ILE A 84 -14.79 20.83 -8.68
CA ILE A 84 -14.82 20.32 -7.29
C ILE A 84 -13.45 20.49 -6.61
N ALA A 85 -12.35 20.12 -7.28
CA ALA A 85 -11.00 20.25 -6.74
C ALA A 85 -10.64 21.73 -6.45
N ALA A 86 -10.93 22.62 -7.38
CA ALA A 86 -10.74 24.07 -7.21
C ALA A 86 -11.59 24.61 -6.05
N GLY A 87 -12.84 24.13 -5.93
CA GLY A 87 -13.72 24.43 -4.80
C GLY A 87 -13.13 23.98 -3.46
N ASP A 88 -12.61 22.75 -3.37
CA ASP A 88 -11.95 22.23 -2.17
C ASP A 88 -10.68 23.03 -1.84
N VAL A 89 -9.82 23.31 -2.82
CA VAL A 89 -8.59 24.11 -2.63
C VAL A 89 -8.91 25.52 -2.14
N LYS A 90 -9.95 26.16 -2.68
CA LYS A 90 -10.38 27.49 -2.26
C LYS A 90 -11.00 27.49 -0.86
N THR A 91 -11.90 26.55 -0.59
CA THR A 91 -12.69 26.54 0.65
C THR A 91 -11.97 25.88 1.82
N LYS A 92 -11.28 24.76 1.60
CA LYS A 92 -10.53 24.00 2.61
C LYS A 92 -9.07 24.43 2.66
N GLY A 93 -8.44 24.61 1.49
CA GLY A 93 -7.02 25.01 1.40
C GLY A 93 -6.75 26.50 1.65
N GLY A 94 -7.78 27.36 1.51
CA GLY A 94 -7.66 28.81 1.69
C GLY A 94 -6.95 29.54 0.55
N VAL A 95 -6.64 28.85 -0.56
CA VAL A 95 -5.89 29.41 -1.70
C VAL A 95 -6.83 30.14 -2.64
N LYS A 96 -6.53 31.40 -2.95
CA LYS A 96 -7.37 32.25 -3.82
C LYS A 96 -6.73 32.53 -5.17
N THR A 97 -5.40 32.49 -5.26
CA THR A 97 -4.63 32.76 -6.48
C THR A 97 -4.02 31.48 -7.06
N GLY A 98 -3.61 31.50 -8.33
CA GLY A 98 -2.96 30.35 -8.98
C GLY A 98 -3.88 29.17 -9.34
N ILE A 99 -5.21 29.33 -9.24
CA ILE A 99 -6.19 28.37 -9.75
C ILE A 99 -6.40 28.67 -11.24
N PRO A 100 -6.24 27.69 -12.15
CA PRO A 100 -6.48 27.90 -13.59
C PRO A 100 -7.92 28.38 -13.86
N ASP A 101 -8.07 29.31 -14.80
CA ASP A 101 -9.38 29.86 -15.16
C ASP A 101 -10.30 28.79 -15.76
N VAL A 102 -11.57 28.82 -15.38
CA VAL A 102 -12.61 28.02 -16.02
C VAL A 102 -13.05 28.77 -17.28
N PRO A 103 -12.87 28.20 -18.48
CA PRO A 103 -13.35 28.81 -19.71
C PRO A 103 -14.86 28.99 -19.66
N GLU A 104 -15.36 30.17 -20.05
CA GLU A 104 -16.80 30.42 -20.17
C GLU A 104 -17.39 29.54 -21.28
N GLU A 105 -18.34 28.68 -20.94
CA GLU A 105 -19.09 27.88 -21.92
C GLU A 105 -20.18 28.77 -22.52
N THR A 106 -20.00 29.25 -23.76
CA THR A 106 -21.11 29.78 -24.56
C THR A 106 -21.90 28.61 -25.16
N GLU A 107 -23.24 28.69 -25.19
CA GLU A 107 -24.12 27.61 -25.68
C GLU A 107 -23.81 27.19 -27.14
N ASP A 108 -23.22 28.08 -27.93
CA ASP A 108 -22.82 27.87 -29.33
C ASP A 108 -21.29 27.80 -29.57
N GLY A 109 -20.47 27.83 -28.52
CA GLY A 109 -19.00 27.87 -28.61
C GLY A 109 -18.33 26.51 -28.86
N PRO A 110 -17.12 26.48 -29.47
CA PRO A 110 -16.36 25.24 -29.59
C PRO A 110 -16.00 24.69 -28.19
N LYS A 111 -16.43 23.46 -27.91
CA LYS A 111 -16.18 22.77 -26.62
C LYS A 111 -14.72 22.89 -26.19
N VAL A 112 -14.48 23.56 -25.07
CA VAL A 112 -13.14 23.81 -24.57
C VAL A 112 -12.51 22.50 -24.09
N LYS A 113 -11.42 22.11 -24.75
CA LYS A 113 -10.62 20.95 -24.35
C LYS A 113 -9.87 21.30 -23.07
N MET A 114 -9.89 20.39 -22.09
CA MET A 114 -9.05 20.54 -20.92
C MET A 114 -7.57 20.70 -21.31
N ALA A 115 -6.95 21.77 -20.83
CA ALA A 115 -5.52 22.01 -20.97
C ALA A 115 -4.72 21.20 -19.94
N PRO A 116 -3.44 20.85 -20.21
CA PRO A 116 -2.57 20.13 -19.26
C PRO A 116 -2.46 20.78 -17.87
N GLU A 117 -2.66 22.09 -17.78
CA GLU A 117 -2.69 22.85 -16.52
C GLU A 117 -3.82 22.42 -15.58
N HIS A 118 -4.98 22.06 -16.12
CA HIS A 118 -6.12 21.60 -15.31
C HIS A 118 -5.88 20.20 -14.76
N ASP A 119 -5.30 19.30 -15.56
CA ASP A 119 -4.87 17.98 -15.11
C ASP A 119 -3.82 18.10 -14.01
N ALA A 120 -2.81 18.95 -14.23
CA ALA A 120 -1.74 19.21 -13.26
C ALA A 120 -2.32 19.72 -11.94
N PHE A 121 -3.23 20.69 -11.98
CA PHE A 121 -3.87 21.24 -10.80
C PHE A 121 -4.60 20.16 -9.98
N ILE A 122 -5.45 19.33 -10.61
CA ILE A 122 -6.16 18.27 -9.86
C ILE A 122 -5.14 17.30 -9.25
N ILE A 123 -4.11 16.90 -10.01
CA ILE A 123 -3.13 15.90 -9.57
C ILE A 123 -2.26 16.41 -8.42
N GLU A 124 -1.84 17.68 -8.45
CA GLU A 124 -1.02 18.28 -7.40
C GLU A 124 -1.77 18.47 -6.08
N TRP A 125 -3.06 18.81 -6.14
CA TRP A 125 -3.85 19.16 -4.96
C TRP A 125 -4.76 18.03 -4.44
N THR A 126 -5.35 17.25 -5.34
CA THR A 126 -6.37 16.24 -5.02
C THR A 126 -6.21 14.98 -5.90
N PRO A 127 -5.04 14.31 -5.88
CA PRO A 127 -4.72 13.25 -6.83
C PRO A 127 -5.72 12.09 -6.87
N ILE A 128 -6.32 11.73 -5.73
CA ILE A 128 -7.32 10.66 -5.66
C ILE A 128 -8.59 11.02 -6.45
N LYS A 129 -9.04 12.29 -6.41
CA LYS A 129 -10.21 12.74 -7.18
C LYS A 129 -10.01 12.57 -8.68
N PHE A 130 -8.80 12.81 -9.17
CA PHE A 130 -8.47 12.62 -10.59
C PHE A 130 -8.76 11.19 -11.05
N LEU A 131 -8.50 10.20 -10.18
CA LEU A 131 -8.67 8.78 -10.46
C LEU A 131 -10.14 8.35 -10.56
N LEU A 132 -11.05 9.08 -9.91
CA LEU A 132 -12.49 8.73 -9.84
C LEU A 132 -13.19 8.78 -11.20
N ASN A 133 -12.62 9.50 -12.17
CA ASN A 133 -13.12 9.55 -13.55
C ASN A 133 -13.07 8.19 -14.25
N ALA A 134 -12.30 7.22 -13.73
CA ALA A 134 -12.20 5.87 -14.30
C ALA A 134 -13.55 5.17 -14.42
N LYS A 135 -14.44 5.30 -13.43
CA LYS A 135 -15.77 4.66 -13.43
C LYS A 135 -16.63 5.17 -14.58
N VAL A 136 -16.75 6.49 -14.71
CA VAL A 136 -17.54 7.13 -15.78
C VAL A 136 -17.00 6.73 -17.16
N ILE A 137 -15.67 6.67 -17.32
CA ILE A 137 -15.04 6.25 -18.58
C ILE A 137 -15.41 4.80 -18.92
N ARG A 138 -15.36 3.88 -17.95
CA ARG A 138 -15.73 2.47 -18.16
C ARG A 138 -17.23 2.31 -18.45
N GLU A 139 -18.10 2.89 -17.62
CA GLU A 139 -19.57 2.78 -17.75
C GLU A 139 -20.07 3.36 -19.08
N LYS A 140 -19.50 4.46 -19.55
CA LYS A 140 -19.89 5.13 -20.80
C LYS A 140 -19.06 4.66 -22.00
N GLY A 141 -18.10 3.78 -21.77
CA GLY A 141 -17.17 3.24 -22.76
C GLY A 141 -17.33 1.74 -23.00
N VAL A 142 -18.47 1.15 -22.60
CA VAL A 142 -18.75 -0.29 -22.77
C VAL A 142 -18.67 -0.72 -24.23
N ALA A 143 -19.30 0.05 -25.14
CA ALA A 143 -19.27 -0.20 -26.58
C ALA A 143 -17.89 0.01 -27.25
N THR A 144 -16.92 0.55 -26.51
CA THR A 144 -15.54 0.77 -26.98
C THR A 144 -14.55 0.34 -25.90
N GLN A 145 -14.78 -0.84 -25.29
CA GLN A 145 -14.10 -1.28 -24.07
C GLN A 145 -12.57 -1.19 -24.17
N ARG A 146 -12.00 -1.60 -25.30
CA ARG A 146 -10.55 -1.51 -25.55
C ARG A 146 -10.03 -0.06 -25.47
N HIS A 147 -10.77 0.91 -26.01
CA HIS A 147 -10.43 2.33 -25.94
C HIS A 147 -10.57 2.88 -24.52
N SER A 148 -11.69 2.56 -23.85
CA SER A 148 -11.98 3.05 -22.51
C SER A 148 -10.97 2.54 -21.48
N GLU A 149 -10.54 1.27 -21.56
CA GLU A 149 -9.45 0.75 -20.71
C GLU A 149 -8.11 1.47 -20.98
N GLY A 150 -7.80 1.79 -22.24
CA GLY A 150 -6.62 2.60 -22.57
C GLY A 150 -6.67 4.02 -21.99
N LEU A 151 -7.85 4.66 -22.04
CA LEU A 151 -8.08 5.96 -21.39
C LEU A 151 -7.89 5.90 -19.88
N VAL A 152 -8.42 4.84 -19.25
CA VAL A 152 -8.30 4.62 -17.80
C VAL A 152 -6.85 4.38 -17.42
N ALA A 153 -6.12 3.53 -18.15
CA ALA A 153 -4.70 3.27 -17.93
C ALA A 153 -3.87 4.56 -18.04
N LYS A 154 -4.17 5.42 -19.02
CA LYS A 154 -3.55 6.74 -19.16
C LYS A 154 -3.83 7.66 -17.97
N LEU A 155 -5.04 7.64 -17.42
CA LEU A 155 -5.41 8.42 -16.24
C LEU A 155 -4.61 7.98 -15.01
N TYR A 156 -4.53 6.66 -14.76
CA TYR A 156 -3.74 6.13 -13.65
C TYR A 156 -2.24 6.39 -13.83
N PHE A 157 -1.72 6.23 -15.05
CA PHE A 157 -0.33 6.52 -15.37
C PHE A 157 0.04 7.99 -15.16
N LYS A 158 -0.86 8.95 -15.43
CA LYS A 158 -0.55 10.36 -15.16
C LYS A 158 -0.26 10.61 -13.68
N VAL A 159 -1.04 10.04 -12.77
CA VAL A 159 -0.80 10.18 -11.33
C VAL A 159 0.49 9.49 -10.93
N VAL A 160 0.65 8.21 -11.28
CA VAL A 160 1.83 7.42 -10.93
C VAL A 160 3.11 8.00 -11.53
N GLY A 161 3.09 8.35 -12.81
CA GLY A 161 4.24 8.92 -13.50
C GLY A 161 4.60 10.32 -13.00
N PHE A 162 3.61 11.14 -12.59
CA PHE A 162 3.90 12.42 -11.96
C PHE A 162 4.59 12.23 -10.62
N TYR A 163 4.07 11.37 -9.75
CA TYR A 163 4.64 11.14 -8.42
C TYR A 163 5.85 10.20 -8.38
N ALA A 164 6.22 9.60 -9.51
CA ALA A 164 7.50 8.90 -9.67
C ALA A 164 8.69 9.86 -9.59
N ASP A 165 8.50 11.16 -9.90
CA ASP A 165 9.48 12.21 -9.69
C ASP A 165 9.44 12.72 -8.23
N PRO A 166 10.51 12.57 -7.44
CA PRO A 166 10.56 13.08 -6.07
C PRO A 166 10.28 14.57 -5.95
N ALA A 167 10.59 15.37 -6.98
CA ALA A 167 10.39 16.82 -6.97
C ALA A 167 8.92 17.24 -6.97
N ASN A 168 8.00 16.34 -7.32
CA ASN A 168 6.56 16.62 -7.38
C ASN A 168 5.83 16.39 -6.05
N TRP A 169 6.54 15.96 -5.00
CA TRP A 169 5.99 15.73 -3.66
C TRP A 169 5.91 17.02 -2.85
N ASP A 170 5.05 17.93 -3.27
CA ASP A 170 4.80 19.21 -2.59
C ASP A 170 3.86 19.03 -1.39
N ARG A 171 4.40 19.22 -0.18
CA ARG A 171 3.67 19.08 1.09
C ARG A 171 2.54 20.11 1.20
N ASN A 172 2.73 21.31 0.66
CA ASN A 172 1.76 22.39 0.77
C ASN A 172 0.49 22.05 0.00
N LYS A 173 0.62 21.45 -1.18
CA LYS A 173 -0.52 21.06 -2.03
C LYS A 173 -1.19 19.76 -1.56
N LEU A 174 -0.38 18.73 -1.26
CA LEU A 174 -0.89 17.42 -0.86
C LEU A 174 -1.62 17.43 0.49
N CYS A 175 -1.30 18.36 1.38
CA CYS A 175 -1.90 18.45 2.71
C CYS A 175 -3.09 19.42 2.78
N VAL A 176 -3.76 19.70 1.65
CA VAL A 176 -4.85 20.68 1.56
C VAL A 176 -5.95 20.48 2.61
N TYR A 177 -6.32 19.23 2.90
CA TYR A 177 -7.35 18.90 3.89
C TYR A 177 -6.88 19.01 5.35
N LEU A 178 -5.57 19.14 5.59
CA LEU A 178 -4.97 19.27 6.93
C LEU A 178 -4.73 20.73 7.33
N ARG A 179 -4.77 21.68 6.39
CA ARG A 179 -4.38 23.08 6.64
C ARG A 179 -5.17 23.78 7.74
N LYS A 180 -6.43 23.40 7.93
CA LYS A 180 -7.34 23.98 8.94
C LYS A 180 -7.50 23.10 10.18
N VAL A 181 -6.68 22.08 10.33
CA VAL A 181 -6.73 21.16 11.48
C VAL A 181 -5.61 21.52 12.43
N GLU A 182 -5.98 22.10 13.56
CA GLU A 182 -5.07 22.49 14.64
C GLU A 182 -4.70 21.28 15.52
N ALA A 183 -3.70 21.45 16.39
CA ALA A 183 -3.14 20.35 17.17
C ALA A 183 -4.15 19.72 18.17
N ASP A 184 -5.08 20.54 18.67
CA ASP A 184 -6.08 20.23 19.69
C ASP A 184 -7.49 20.00 19.12
N THR A 185 -7.66 20.10 17.80
CA THR A 185 -8.94 19.88 17.12
C THR A 185 -9.57 18.53 17.53
N ASP A 186 -10.87 18.57 17.84
CA ASP A 186 -11.63 17.39 18.25
C ASP A 186 -11.88 16.40 17.10
N TYR A 187 -12.31 15.19 17.47
CA TYR A 187 -12.53 14.13 16.49
C TYR A 187 -13.63 14.47 15.46
N GLN A 188 -14.69 15.18 15.87
CA GLN A 188 -15.80 15.52 14.98
C GLN A 188 -15.36 16.49 13.88
N ASN A 189 -14.60 17.52 14.25
CA ASN A 189 -14.05 18.48 13.29
C ASN A 189 -12.96 17.84 12.41
N ILE A 190 -12.14 16.93 12.94
CA ILE A 190 -11.20 16.14 12.15
C ILE A 190 -11.94 15.31 11.09
N SER A 191 -12.97 14.56 11.50
CA SER A 191 -13.74 13.75 10.56
C SER A 191 -14.41 14.63 9.51
N ALA A 192 -14.95 15.80 9.87
CA ALA A 192 -15.56 16.72 8.92
C ALA A 192 -14.54 17.36 7.94
N ALA A 193 -13.31 17.63 8.40
CA ALA A 193 -12.24 18.17 7.56
C ALA A 193 -11.72 17.13 6.55
N LEU A 194 -11.59 15.87 6.99
CA LEU A 194 -11.09 14.76 6.18
C LEU A 194 -12.16 13.98 5.42
N GLU A 195 -13.44 14.28 5.63
CA GLU A 195 -14.56 13.60 4.95
C GLU A 195 -14.43 13.59 3.41
N PRO A 196 -13.99 14.67 2.73
CA PRO A 196 -13.76 14.62 1.28
C PRO A 196 -12.74 13.56 0.89
N LEU A 197 -11.60 13.50 1.58
CA LEU A 197 -10.53 12.54 1.32
C LEU A 197 -11.00 11.11 1.61
N LYS A 198 -11.71 10.89 2.72
CA LYS A 198 -12.30 9.60 3.07
C LYS A 198 -13.27 9.11 1.98
N LYS A 199 -14.17 9.98 1.49
CA LYS A 199 -15.09 9.64 0.40
C LYS A 199 -14.35 9.33 -0.89
N ASP A 200 -13.31 10.09 -1.20
CA ASP A 200 -12.50 9.87 -2.41
C ASP A 200 -11.75 8.54 -2.34
N LEU A 201 -11.17 8.18 -1.19
CA LEU A 201 -10.51 6.88 -0.97
C LEU A 201 -11.49 5.71 -1.04
N ALA A 202 -12.67 5.84 -0.41
CA ALA A 202 -13.71 4.82 -0.49
C ALA A 202 -14.18 4.59 -1.93
N ARG A 203 -14.44 5.67 -2.68
CA ARG A 203 -14.77 5.58 -4.12
C ARG A 203 -13.60 5.05 -4.93
N PHE A 204 -12.36 5.39 -4.59
CA PHE A 204 -11.19 4.82 -5.25
C PHE A 204 -11.20 3.29 -5.15
N CYS A 205 -11.52 2.72 -3.99
CA CYS A 205 -11.64 1.27 -3.83
C CYS A 205 -12.68 0.63 -4.74
N GLU A 206 -13.78 1.33 -5.04
CA GLU A 206 -14.81 0.87 -5.98
C GLU A 206 -14.35 0.94 -7.45
N VAL A 207 -13.60 1.98 -7.82
CA VAL A 207 -13.23 2.22 -9.23
C VAL A 207 -11.90 1.59 -9.62
N TYR A 208 -11.03 1.29 -8.65
CA TYR A 208 -9.75 0.64 -8.90
C TYR A 208 -9.96 -0.86 -9.08
N GLU A 209 -10.18 -1.24 -10.33
CA GLU A 209 -10.42 -2.62 -10.77
C GLU A 209 -9.29 -3.10 -11.70
N PRO A 210 -9.07 -4.41 -11.80
CA PRO A 210 -8.10 -4.97 -12.72
C PRO A 210 -8.38 -4.58 -14.19
N PHE A 211 -7.38 -4.01 -14.87
CA PHE A 211 -7.40 -3.76 -16.31
C PHE A 211 -7.73 -5.02 -17.10
N LYS A 212 -8.64 -4.86 -18.06
CA LYS A 212 -9.02 -5.95 -18.97
C LYS A 212 -7.93 -6.15 -20.01
N PHE A 213 -7.58 -7.41 -20.26
CA PHE A 213 -6.56 -7.83 -21.22
C PHE A 213 -7.05 -8.99 -22.08
N GLY A 214 -6.70 -8.99 -23.37
CA GLY A 214 -7.10 -10.02 -24.33
C GLY A 214 -8.60 -10.03 -24.69
N GLN A 215 -9.01 -10.98 -25.53
CA GLN A 215 -10.40 -11.20 -25.96
C GLN A 215 -11.28 -11.93 -24.92
N ALA A 216 -10.73 -12.31 -23.77
CA ALA A 216 -11.36 -13.23 -22.81
C ALA A 216 -12.73 -12.77 -22.25
N ASN A 217 -13.05 -11.47 -22.31
CA ASN A 217 -14.37 -10.96 -21.93
C ASN A 217 -15.31 -10.66 -23.11
N LEU A 218 -14.80 -10.54 -24.34
CA LEU A 218 -15.65 -10.42 -25.54
C LEU A 218 -16.32 -11.77 -25.85
N ALA A 219 -15.71 -12.88 -25.43
CA ALA A 219 -16.22 -14.24 -25.65
C ALA A 219 -17.54 -14.58 -24.92
N LYS A 220 -17.95 -13.83 -23.89
CA LYS A 220 -19.23 -14.09 -23.21
C LYS A 220 -20.44 -13.69 -24.06
N ASP A 221 -20.26 -12.74 -24.97
CA ASP A 221 -21.29 -12.30 -25.91
C ASP A 221 -21.01 -12.79 -27.36
N ALA A 222 -19.79 -13.26 -27.65
CA ALA A 222 -19.37 -13.73 -28.98
C ALA A 222 -19.97 -15.09 -29.44
N VAL A 223 -20.98 -15.62 -28.76
CA VAL A 223 -21.70 -16.81 -29.27
C VAL A 223 -22.53 -16.46 -30.53
N GLN A 224 -22.66 -15.18 -30.91
CA GLN A 224 -23.47 -14.76 -32.06
C GLN A 224 -22.78 -13.97 -33.18
N GLU A 225 -21.56 -13.45 -33.04
CA GLU A 225 -20.96 -12.62 -34.10
C GLU A 225 -19.49 -13.00 -34.36
N ALA A 226 -19.28 -14.01 -35.20
CA ALA A 226 -17.97 -14.37 -35.74
C ALA A 226 -17.44 -13.35 -36.78
N ASP A 227 -18.22 -12.30 -37.08
CA ASP A 227 -17.92 -11.21 -38.02
C ASP A 227 -18.01 -9.84 -37.32
N SER A 228 -17.57 -9.73 -36.06
CA SER A 228 -17.56 -8.42 -35.39
C SER A 228 -16.49 -7.51 -36.00
N PHE A 229 -16.84 -6.25 -36.25
CA PHE A 229 -15.92 -5.19 -36.70
C PHE A 229 -14.58 -5.23 -35.97
N GLU A 230 -14.59 -5.45 -34.64
CA GLU A 230 -13.38 -5.49 -33.81
C GLU A 230 -12.39 -6.62 -34.16
N ASP A 231 -12.84 -7.72 -34.75
CA ASP A 231 -11.99 -8.83 -35.20
C ASP A 231 -11.47 -8.61 -36.63
N ALA A 232 -12.24 -7.93 -37.50
CA ALA A 232 -11.81 -7.50 -38.84
C ALA A 232 -10.73 -6.39 -38.81
N MET A 233 -10.55 -5.74 -37.66
CA MET A 233 -9.71 -4.53 -37.52
C MET A 233 -8.30 -4.79 -36.98
N GLY A 234 -7.87 -6.05 -37.03
CA GLY A 234 -6.52 -6.49 -36.69
C GLY A 234 -6.33 -6.77 -35.20
N ALA A 235 -6.02 -8.03 -34.87
CA ALA A 235 -5.53 -8.38 -33.54
C ALA A 235 -4.28 -7.54 -33.20
N GLU A 236 -4.22 -6.98 -31.98
CA GLU A 236 -3.01 -6.30 -31.50
C GLU A 236 -1.80 -7.20 -31.73
N SER A 237 -0.70 -6.63 -32.25
CA SER A 237 0.55 -7.38 -32.42
C SER A 237 0.99 -7.95 -31.06
N PHE A 238 1.67 -9.09 -31.08
CA PHE A 238 2.19 -9.70 -29.86
C PHE A 238 3.04 -8.72 -29.04
N ASP A 239 3.86 -7.91 -29.71
CA ASP A 239 4.71 -6.90 -29.08
C ASP A 239 3.92 -5.75 -28.44
N ASP A 240 2.81 -5.32 -29.03
CA ASP A 240 1.98 -4.26 -28.45
C ASP A 240 1.16 -4.75 -27.24
N GLN A 241 0.74 -6.03 -27.26
CA GLN A 241 0.15 -6.68 -26.09
C GLN A 241 1.18 -6.79 -24.95
N LEU A 242 2.44 -7.09 -25.28
CA LEU A 242 3.56 -7.15 -24.33
C LEU A 242 3.82 -5.78 -23.67
N LYS A 243 3.87 -4.70 -24.47
CA LYS A 243 3.99 -3.32 -23.97
C LYS A 243 2.83 -2.95 -23.06
N SER A 244 1.60 -3.34 -23.41
CA SER A 244 0.40 -3.09 -22.61
C SER A 244 0.45 -3.78 -21.25
N LEU A 245 0.86 -5.06 -21.21
CA LEU A 245 1.07 -5.79 -19.95
C LEU A 245 2.15 -5.11 -19.09
N TYR A 246 3.23 -4.64 -19.69
CA TYR A 246 4.28 -3.92 -18.97
C TYR A 246 3.77 -2.59 -18.41
N PHE A 247 3.00 -1.85 -19.21
CA PHE A 247 2.37 -0.60 -18.80
C PHE A 247 1.42 -0.79 -17.62
N TYR A 248 0.61 -1.85 -17.65
CA TYR A 248 -0.28 -2.19 -16.54
C TYR A 248 0.51 -2.55 -15.28
N HIS A 249 1.58 -3.33 -15.38
CA HIS A 249 2.44 -3.62 -14.21
C HIS A 249 3.01 -2.33 -13.61
N PHE A 250 3.54 -1.42 -14.44
CA PHE A 250 4.02 -0.13 -13.97
C PHE A 250 2.94 0.65 -13.21
N ILE A 251 1.70 0.65 -13.71
CA ILE A 251 0.57 1.31 -13.04
C ILE A 251 0.25 0.64 -11.70
N TYR A 252 0.16 -0.69 -11.63
CA TYR A 252 -0.18 -1.39 -10.39
C TYR A 252 0.88 -1.19 -9.31
N GLU A 253 2.14 -1.40 -9.65
CA GLU A 253 3.26 -1.19 -8.72
C GLU A 253 3.30 0.27 -8.27
N GLY A 254 3.19 1.21 -9.20
CA GLY A 254 3.28 2.62 -8.86
C GLY A 254 2.07 3.17 -8.11
N MET A 255 0.87 2.61 -8.27
CA MET A 255 -0.31 3.00 -7.48
C MET A 255 -0.16 2.56 -6.02
N GLU A 256 0.33 1.34 -5.79
CA GLU A 256 0.63 0.85 -4.46
C GLU A 256 1.66 1.74 -3.75
N GLN A 257 2.76 2.08 -4.44
CA GLN A 257 3.79 2.96 -3.89
C GLN A 257 3.29 4.40 -3.68
N PHE A 258 2.49 4.93 -4.61
CA PHE A 258 1.90 6.26 -4.49
C PHE A 258 1.01 6.37 -3.26
N LEU A 259 0.10 5.42 -3.03
CA LEU A 259 -0.81 5.45 -1.89
C LEU A 259 -0.06 5.37 -0.56
N LEU A 260 0.94 4.47 -0.45
CA LEU A 260 1.72 4.32 0.78
C LEU A 260 2.54 5.57 1.09
N LYS A 261 3.19 6.14 0.06
CA LYS A 261 3.96 7.37 0.22
C LYS A 261 3.06 8.57 0.49
N TYR A 262 1.86 8.63 -0.11
CA TYR A 262 0.88 9.70 0.16
C TYR A 262 0.37 9.64 1.59
N PHE A 263 0.02 8.46 2.08
CA PHE A 263 -0.29 8.23 3.49
C PHE A 263 0.86 8.70 4.40
N ALA A 264 2.09 8.25 4.13
CA ALA A 264 3.26 8.63 4.92
C ALA A 264 3.46 10.16 4.94
N TYR A 265 3.34 10.82 3.79
CA TYR A 265 3.44 12.28 3.73
C TYR A 265 2.38 12.97 4.59
N LEU A 266 1.12 12.51 4.58
CA LEU A 266 0.05 13.13 5.37
C LEU A 266 0.25 12.95 6.88
N VAL A 267 0.62 11.76 7.36
CA VAL A 267 0.80 11.51 8.80
C VAL A 267 2.01 12.26 9.39
N PHE A 268 3.05 12.48 8.59
CA PHE A 268 4.19 13.34 8.96
C PHE A 268 3.93 14.83 8.68
N SER A 269 2.70 15.19 8.27
CA SER A 269 2.33 16.56 7.96
C SER A 269 1.48 17.28 9.01
N THR A 270 1.14 16.61 10.11
CA THR A 270 0.27 17.14 11.15
C THR A 270 0.86 16.97 12.55
N ASN A 271 0.53 17.89 13.45
CA ASN A 271 0.84 17.79 14.88
C ASN A 271 -0.32 17.18 15.70
N ASN A 272 -1.46 16.90 15.06
CA ASN A 272 -2.62 16.34 15.73
C ASN A 272 -2.58 14.80 15.73
N ARG A 273 -2.50 14.22 16.92
CA ARG A 273 -2.39 12.76 17.12
C ARG A 273 -3.62 12.00 16.65
N ARG A 274 -4.81 12.57 16.79
CA ARG A 274 -6.08 11.95 16.33
C ARG A 274 -6.17 11.92 14.82
N VAL A 275 -5.64 12.93 14.13
CA VAL A 275 -5.55 12.97 12.66
C VAL A 275 -4.71 11.81 12.14
N ILE A 276 -3.55 11.55 12.75
CA ILE A 276 -2.66 10.46 12.34
C ILE A 276 -3.38 9.12 12.42
N ARG A 277 -4.07 8.86 13.53
CA ARG A 277 -4.85 7.63 13.73
C ARG A 277 -5.99 7.53 12.71
N TYR A 278 -6.74 8.60 12.50
CA TYR A 278 -7.84 8.63 11.53
C TYR A 278 -7.36 8.40 10.08
N LEU A 279 -6.21 8.97 9.72
CA LEU A 279 -5.59 8.76 8.41
C LEU A 279 -5.26 7.28 8.18
N ALA A 280 -4.74 6.57 9.19
CA ALA A 280 -4.46 5.14 9.08
C ALA A 280 -5.74 4.36 8.75
N THR A 281 -6.82 4.62 9.48
CA THR A 281 -8.12 3.96 9.26
C THR A 281 -8.69 4.18 7.85
N ILE A 282 -8.64 5.41 7.32
CA ILE A 282 -9.25 5.70 6.01
C ILE A 282 -8.38 5.25 4.82
N PHE A 283 -7.06 5.11 4.99
CA PHE A 283 -6.16 4.66 3.92
C PHE A 283 -6.05 3.14 3.82
N GLU A 284 -6.24 2.41 4.92
CA GLU A 284 -6.08 0.96 4.95
C GLU A 284 -6.85 0.23 3.83
N PRO A 285 -8.15 0.50 3.57
CA PRO A 285 -8.88 -0.19 2.50
C PRO A 285 -8.29 0.07 1.11
N ALA A 286 -7.83 1.30 0.85
CA ALA A 286 -7.27 1.68 -0.45
C ALA A 286 -5.91 1.01 -0.69
N LEU A 287 -5.06 0.94 0.35
CA LEU A 287 -3.79 0.22 0.30
C LEU A 287 -4.00 -1.28 0.09
N ALA A 288 -4.89 -1.90 0.87
CA ALA A 288 -5.23 -3.30 0.72
C ALA A 288 -5.75 -3.60 -0.69
N LYS A 289 -6.63 -2.74 -1.23
CA LYS A 289 -7.15 -2.90 -2.60
C LYS A 289 -6.06 -2.77 -3.65
N ALA A 290 -5.12 -1.86 -3.46
CA ALA A 290 -4.03 -1.68 -4.41
C ALA A 290 -3.10 -2.91 -4.46
N ILE A 291 -2.76 -3.44 -3.29
CA ILE A 291 -1.97 -4.67 -3.14
C ILE A 291 -2.69 -5.88 -3.71
N GLU A 292 -4.01 -6.01 -3.47
CA GLU A 292 -4.84 -7.07 -4.04
C GLU A 292 -4.78 -7.03 -5.56
N ASN A 293 -5.10 -5.89 -6.17
CA ASN A 293 -5.13 -5.76 -7.63
C ASN A 293 -3.78 -6.02 -8.29
N LYS A 294 -2.68 -5.59 -7.66
CA LYS A 294 -1.33 -5.90 -8.14
C LYS A 294 -1.09 -7.41 -8.13
N ASN A 295 -1.37 -8.09 -7.02
CA ASN A 295 -1.17 -9.54 -6.90
C ASN A 295 -2.10 -10.32 -7.84
N LEU A 296 -3.33 -9.86 -8.06
CA LEU A 296 -4.24 -10.44 -9.05
C LEU A 296 -3.70 -10.29 -10.47
N PHE A 297 -3.14 -9.13 -10.81
CA PHE A 297 -2.52 -8.90 -12.11
C PHE A 297 -1.30 -9.83 -12.31
N LEU A 298 -0.37 -9.87 -11.35
CA LEU A 298 0.82 -10.73 -11.44
C LEU A 298 0.43 -12.21 -11.50
N GLY A 299 -0.53 -12.62 -10.67
CA GLY A 299 -1.07 -13.98 -10.67
C GLY A 299 -1.87 -14.36 -11.91
N SER A 300 -2.36 -13.38 -12.68
CA SER A 300 -3.06 -13.65 -13.93
C SER A 300 -2.16 -14.25 -15.01
N PHE A 301 -0.84 -14.07 -14.94
CA PHE A 301 0.09 -14.74 -15.85
C PHE A 301 0.08 -16.27 -15.69
N GLU A 302 -0.23 -16.77 -14.50
CA GLU A 302 -0.34 -18.20 -14.23
C GLU A 302 -1.75 -18.73 -14.44
N THR A 303 -2.77 -17.92 -14.14
CA THR A 303 -4.18 -18.35 -14.09
C THR A 303 -4.97 -18.06 -15.36
N ASP A 304 -4.57 -17.07 -16.17
CA ASP A 304 -5.24 -16.70 -17.42
C ASP A 304 -4.57 -17.35 -18.63
N ARG A 305 -5.33 -18.19 -19.36
CA ARG A 305 -4.87 -18.90 -20.56
C ARG A 305 -4.35 -17.95 -21.64
N THR A 306 -4.92 -16.75 -21.76
CA THR A 306 -4.50 -15.76 -22.75
C THR A 306 -3.15 -15.12 -22.40
N LYS A 307 -2.81 -15.02 -21.11
CA LYS A 307 -1.54 -14.44 -20.64
C LYS A 307 -0.40 -15.44 -20.53
N LYS A 308 -0.70 -16.75 -20.48
CA LYS A 308 0.32 -17.81 -20.42
C LYS A 308 1.37 -17.72 -21.53
N ALA A 309 0.96 -17.40 -22.75
CA ALA A 309 1.88 -17.24 -23.89
C ALA A 309 2.86 -16.08 -23.72
N PHE A 310 2.55 -15.11 -22.84
CA PHE A 310 3.36 -13.93 -22.61
C PHE A 310 4.40 -14.09 -21.51
N VAL A 311 4.37 -15.15 -20.70
CA VAL A 311 5.22 -15.25 -19.49
C VAL A 311 6.71 -15.09 -19.80
N ALA A 312 7.27 -15.91 -20.68
CA ALA A 312 8.70 -15.85 -21.00
C ALA A 312 9.08 -14.55 -21.77
N PRO A 313 8.33 -14.14 -22.82
CA PRO A 313 8.60 -12.87 -23.50
C PRO A 313 8.48 -11.65 -22.58
N TYR A 314 7.55 -11.70 -21.61
CA TYR A 314 7.36 -10.63 -20.64
C TYR A 314 8.55 -10.49 -19.70
N GLN A 315 9.08 -11.60 -19.19
CA GLN A 315 10.30 -11.59 -18.37
C GLN A 315 11.52 -11.09 -19.16
N GLU A 316 11.62 -11.43 -20.45
CA GLU A 316 12.67 -10.89 -21.32
C GLU A 316 12.50 -9.40 -21.55
N TYR A 317 11.27 -8.94 -21.83
CA TYR A 317 10.96 -7.53 -22.00
C TYR A 317 11.25 -6.71 -20.74
N GLN A 318 10.91 -7.23 -19.55
CA GLN A 318 11.28 -6.60 -18.28
C GLN A 318 12.80 -6.43 -18.13
N ARG A 319 13.58 -7.46 -18.46
CA ARG A 319 15.05 -7.41 -18.42
C ARG A 319 15.61 -6.36 -19.38
N LYS A 320 15.10 -6.30 -20.61
CA LYS A 320 15.49 -5.28 -21.60
C LYS A 320 15.20 -3.86 -21.07
N ARG A 321 14.00 -3.64 -20.53
CA ARG A 321 13.58 -2.33 -19.99
C ARG A 321 14.35 -1.88 -18.75
N LYS A 322 14.96 -2.80 -18.01
CA LYS A 322 15.84 -2.49 -16.86
C LYS A 322 17.18 -1.92 -17.31
N ALA A 323 17.64 -2.25 -18.52
CA ALA A 323 18.86 -1.71 -19.10
C ALA A 323 18.67 -0.32 -19.75
N ASP A 324 17.43 0.18 -19.85
CA ASP A 324 17.18 1.50 -20.40
C ASP A 324 17.80 2.60 -19.52
N PRO A 325 18.33 3.69 -20.12
CA PRO A 325 18.87 4.80 -19.35
C PRO A 325 17.75 5.44 -18.49
N PRO A 326 18.07 5.98 -17.30
CA PRO A 326 17.07 6.51 -16.38
C PRO A 326 16.31 7.72 -16.93
N ARG A 327 16.94 8.44 -17.88
CA ARG A 327 16.35 9.59 -18.55
C ARG A 327 16.31 9.36 -20.05
N SER A 328 15.24 9.84 -20.68
CA SER A 328 14.98 9.79 -22.11
C SER A 328 14.64 11.17 -22.65
N ARG A 329 14.67 11.33 -23.98
CA ARG A 329 14.22 12.55 -24.64
C ARG A 329 12.84 12.33 -25.24
N VAL A 330 11.94 13.26 -24.97
CA VAL A 330 10.60 13.28 -25.56
C VAL A 330 10.49 14.53 -26.41
N GLU A 331 10.31 14.32 -27.71
CA GLU A 331 10.13 15.41 -28.66
C GLU A 331 8.65 15.70 -28.87
N ASP A 332 8.32 16.98 -28.79
CA ASP A 332 7.09 17.56 -29.29
C ASP A 332 7.41 18.45 -30.50
N LYS A 333 6.40 18.88 -31.26
CA LYS A 333 6.55 19.64 -32.51
C LYS A 333 7.41 20.91 -32.37
N ARG A 334 7.53 21.48 -31.17
CA ARG A 334 8.22 22.75 -30.90
C ARG A 334 9.35 22.67 -29.86
N LYS A 335 9.44 21.61 -29.05
CA LYS A 335 10.31 21.53 -27.88
C LYS A 335 10.86 20.11 -27.71
N ILE A 336 12.05 20.00 -27.13
CA ILE A 336 12.64 18.73 -26.69
C ILE A 336 12.64 18.73 -25.16
N TYR A 337 11.90 17.80 -24.57
CA TYR A 337 11.82 17.63 -23.14
C TYR A 337 12.75 16.50 -22.69
N GLU A 338 13.49 16.72 -21.61
CA GLU A 338 14.07 15.63 -20.84
C GLU A 338 12.97 14.98 -19.99
N SER A 339 12.83 13.66 -20.07
CA SER A 339 11.82 12.90 -19.33
C SER A 339 12.48 11.78 -18.57
N TRP A 340 11.87 11.35 -17.47
CA TRP A 340 12.18 10.03 -16.92
C TRP A 340 11.86 8.94 -17.95
N THR A 341 12.64 7.88 -17.90
CA THR A 341 12.25 6.60 -18.50
C THR A 341 11.30 5.92 -17.53
N TYR A 342 10.00 5.94 -17.83
CA TYR A 342 8.99 5.29 -16.98
C TYR A 342 9.03 3.77 -17.18
N ASN A 343 9.97 3.14 -16.49
CA ASN A 343 10.15 1.70 -16.35
C ASN A 343 9.91 1.30 -14.88
N LEU A 344 9.81 0.00 -14.59
CA LEU A 344 9.60 -0.48 -13.23
C LEU A 344 10.73 0.00 -12.30
N ASP A 345 11.98 -0.02 -12.77
CA ASP A 345 13.18 0.40 -12.02
C ASP A 345 13.07 1.84 -11.46
N LEU A 346 12.46 2.77 -12.20
CA LEU A 346 12.17 4.11 -11.71
C LEU A 346 11.29 4.09 -10.45
N ILE A 347 10.23 3.28 -10.46
CA ILE A 347 9.37 3.11 -9.28
C ILE A 347 10.17 2.47 -8.16
N GLU A 348 10.93 1.41 -8.45
CA GLU A 348 11.74 0.69 -7.45
C GLU A 348 12.73 1.62 -6.73
N ARG A 349 13.39 2.51 -7.47
CA ARG A 349 14.39 3.44 -6.96
C ARG A 349 13.84 4.47 -5.98
N TYR A 350 12.59 4.92 -6.18
CA TYR A 350 11.98 5.99 -5.40
C TYR A 350 10.82 5.53 -4.50
N ALA A 351 10.61 4.22 -4.40
CA ALA A 351 9.54 3.58 -3.63
C ALA A 351 9.86 3.48 -2.13
N LEU A 352 8.82 3.63 -1.30
CA LEU A 352 8.85 3.27 0.11
C LEU A 352 8.35 1.83 0.27
N ARG A 353 9.16 0.86 -0.18
CA ARG A 353 8.74 -0.55 -0.20
C ARG A 353 8.46 -1.07 1.21
N TYR A 354 7.29 -1.67 1.42
CA TYR A 354 7.00 -2.42 2.65
C TYR A 354 7.52 -3.86 2.59
N LYS A 355 7.78 -4.41 1.40
CA LYS A 355 8.38 -5.74 1.22
C LYS A 355 9.90 -5.60 1.09
N LEU A 356 10.58 -5.76 2.21
CA LEU A 356 12.05 -5.67 2.30
C LEU A 356 12.62 -7.02 2.74
N THR A 357 13.57 -7.53 1.97
CA THR A 357 14.32 -8.76 2.30
C THR A 357 15.61 -8.47 3.06
N THR A 358 16.11 -7.24 2.96
CA THR A 358 17.33 -6.74 3.58
C THR A 358 17.11 -5.29 4.03
N GLU A 359 18.01 -4.79 4.87
CA GLU A 359 18.06 -3.38 5.23
C GLU A 359 18.21 -2.49 3.97
N PRO A 360 17.46 -1.38 3.85
CA PRO A 360 17.63 -0.44 2.75
C PRO A 360 19.00 0.27 2.79
N GLU A 361 19.53 0.59 1.61
CA GLU A 361 20.81 1.30 1.49
C GLU A 361 20.73 2.75 2.03
N PRO A 362 21.83 3.34 2.52
CA PRO A 362 21.85 4.68 3.14
C PRO A 362 21.45 5.86 2.23
N ASP A 363 21.44 5.66 0.91
CA ASP A 363 21.01 6.62 -0.12
C ASP A 363 19.66 6.24 -0.76
N SER A 364 19.00 5.19 -0.26
CA SER A 364 17.70 4.75 -0.72
C SER A 364 16.60 5.77 -0.44
N ALA A 365 15.44 5.62 -1.11
CA ALA A 365 14.26 6.44 -0.85
C ALA A 365 13.79 6.38 0.62
N TRP A 366 13.94 5.21 1.25
CA TRP A 366 13.67 5.04 2.68
C TRP A 366 14.64 5.85 3.54
N ALA A 367 15.93 5.86 3.23
CA ALA A 367 16.92 6.64 3.98
C ALA A 367 16.67 8.15 3.85
N VAL A 368 16.36 8.64 2.65
CA VAL A 368 15.98 10.04 2.42
C VAL A 368 14.72 10.40 3.21
N PHE A 369 13.71 9.52 3.20
CA PHE A 369 12.49 9.71 3.97
C PHE A 369 12.76 9.71 5.48
N ALA A 370 13.55 8.76 5.98
CA ALA A 370 13.88 8.63 7.39
C ALA A 370 14.64 9.85 7.92
N ARG A 371 15.67 10.32 7.21
CA ARG A 371 16.39 11.55 7.57
C ARG A 371 15.44 12.73 7.70
N ARG A 372 14.58 12.94 6.70
CA ARG A 372 13.68 14.10 6.66
C ARG A 372 12.55 14.02 7.68
N PHE A 373 11.87 12.89 7.77
CA PHE A 373 10.59 12.78 8.48
C PHE A 373 10.68 12.03 9.81
N LEU A 374 11.51 11.00 9.93
CA LEU A 374 11.67 10.25 11.19
C LEU A 374 12.66 10.93 12.13
N LEU A 375 13.80 11.37 11.60
CA LEU A 375 14.85 12.03 12.37
C LEU A 375 14.67 13.56 12.43
N GLY A 376 13.95 14.15 11.46
CA GLY A 376 13.77 15.60 11.38
C GLY A 376 15.04 16.35 10.98
N ILE A 377 15.96 15.68 10.29
CA ILE A 377 17.19 16.28 9.75
C ILE A 377 16.79 17.12 8.53
N LYS A 378 17.02 18.44 8.62
CA LYS A 378 16.78 19.34 7.50
C LYS A 378 17.77 19.03 6.36
N PRO A 379 17.31 19.01 5.10
CA PRO A 379 18.24 18.91 3.98
C PRO A 379 19.18 20.12 3.99
N PRO A 380 20.44 19.98 3.54
CA PRO A 380 21.34 21.10 3.40
C PRO A 380 20.71 22.17 2.48
N PRO A 381 20.92 23.47 2.75
CA PRO A 381 20.39 24.52 1.89
C PRO A 381 20.92 24.33 0.46
N PRO A 382 20.10 24.60 -0.57
CA PRO A 382 20.56 24.50 -1.94
C PRO A 382 21.76 25.43 -2.16
N PRO A 383 22.74 25.03 -3.01
CA PRO A 383 23.84 25.91 -3.34
C PRO A 383 23.31 27.21 -3.97
N PRO A 384 23.94 28.36 -3.70
CA PRO A 384 23.52 29.63 -4.27
C PRO A 384 23.50 29.53 -5.81
N PRO A 385 22.52 30.13 -6.49
CA PRO A 385 22.48 30.13 -7.94
C PRO A 385 23.77 30.73 -8.49
N PRO A 386 24.31 30.19 -9.61
CA PRO A 386 25.46 30.80 -10.26
C PRO A 386 25.15 32.26 -10.59
N PRO A 387 26.12 33.18 -10.47
CA PRO A 387 25.90 34.58 -10.81
C PRO A 387 25.37 34.68 -12.24
N PRO A 388 24.39 35.56 -12.50
CA PRO A 388 23.84 35.74 -13.83
C PRO A 388 24.98 36.08 -14.80
N LYS A 389 24.98 35.44 -15.98
CA LYS A 389 25.94 35.79 -17.03
C LYS A 389 25.67 37.22 -17.47
N GLU A 390 26.72 38.03 -17.62
CA GLU A 390 26.62 39.41 -18.11
C GLU A 390 25.76 39.45 -19.38
N GLY A 391 24.58 40.08 -19.30
CA GLY A 391 23.64 40.25 -20.41
C GLY A 391 22.31 39.51 -20.30
N GLU A 392 22.09 38.63 -19.32
CA GLU A 392 20.74 38.10 -19.02
C GLU A 392 20.02 39.04 -18.04
N GLU A 393 18.91 39.64 -18.48
CA GLU A 393 18.02 40.38 -17.58
C GLU A 393 17.60 39.48 -16.42
N PRO A 394 17.69 39.95 -15.16
CA PRO A 394 17.22 39.17 -14.03
C PRO A 394 15.71 38.94 -14.20
N GLU A 395 15.30 37.67 -14.33
CA GLU A 395 13.91 37.29 -14.11
C GLU A 395 13.56 37.70 -12.67
N VAL A 396 12.89 38.84 -12.53
CA VAL A 396 12.35 39.31 -11.25
C VAL A 396 11.40 38.22 -10.76
N PRO A 397 11.66 37.58 -9.60
CA PRO A 397 10.68 36.69 -9.02
C PRO A 397 9.46 37.56 -8.73
N VAL A 398 8.34 37.25 -9.37
CA VAL A 398 7.05 37.82 -8.99
C VAL A 398 6.81 37.39 -7.55
N ALA A 399 7.09 38.31 -6.62
CA ALA A 399 6.81 38.14 -5.21
C ALA A 399 5.29 38.19 -5.01
N THR A 400 4.62 37.06 -5.22
CA THR A 400 3.29 36.83 -4.63
C THR A 400 3.51 36.70 -3.12
N GLN A 401 3.35 37.82 -2.41
CA GLN A 401 3.20 37.86 -0.96
C GLN A 401 1.85 37.24 -0.57
N GLU A 402 1.69 35.93 -0.76
CA GLU A 402 0.80 35.14 0.09
C GLU A 402 1.71 34.42 1.08
N ALA A 403 1.40 34.49 2.37
CA ALA A 403 2.10 33.71 3.38
C ALA A 403 2.01 32.23 2.97
N GLU A 404 3.09 31.72 2.38
CA GLU A 404 3.17 30.36 1.89
C GLU A 404 2.97 29.46 3.10
N TRP A 405 1.81 28.81 3.19
CA TRP A 405 1.52 27.92 4.31
C TRP A 405 2.57 26.82 4.30
N GLU A 406 3.54 26.90 5.21
CA GLU A 406 4.48 25.83 5.44
C GLU A 406 3.85 24.83 6.40
N ALA A 407 3.75 23.59 5.96
CA ALA A 407 3.22 22.55 6.81
C ALA A 407 4.07 22.45 8.09
N PRO A 408 3.44 22.44 9.29
CA PRO A 408 4.11 22.70 10.54
C PRO A 408 5.24 21.71 10.79
N GLU A 409 6.35 22.16 11.39
CA GLU A 409 7.36 21.22 11.88
C GLU A 409 6.71 20.30 12.91
N GLN A 410 6.85 18.99 12.67
CA GLN A 410 6.22 18.01 13.54
C GLN A 410 6.99 17.92 14.85
N ASN A 411 6.30 18.10 15.97
CA ASN A 411 6.89 17.95 17.30
C ASN A 411 7.38 16.50 17.51
N HIS A 412 8.23 16.30 18.52
CA HIS A 412 8.88 15.01 18.71
C HIS A 412 7.88 13.88 19.03
N GLU A 413 6.94 14.12 19.94
CA GLU A 413 5.95 13.12 20.37
C GLU A 413 5.05 12.68 19.22
N THR A 414 4.49 13.61 18.46
CA THR A 414 3.61 13.31 17.33
C THR A 414 4.39 12.64 16.20
N ARG A 415 5.67 12.97 16.01
CA ARG A 415 6.54 12.26 15.06
C ARG A 415 6.78 10.80 15.47
N MET A 416 6.98 10.52 16.75
CA MET A 416 7.10 9.13 17.23
C MET A 416 5.78 8.37 17.05
N LEU A 417 4.64 9.00 17.32
CA LEU A 417 3.34 8.39 16.99
C LEU A 417 3.18 8.12 15.49
N ALA A 418 3.57 9.05 14.62
CA ALA A 418 3.55 8.85 13.17
C ALA A 418 4.47 7.68 12.75
N ALA A 419 5.61 7.51 13.41
CA ALA A 419 6.51 6.36 13.19
C ALA A 419 5.88 5.04 13.63
N ILE A 420 5.24 4.98 14.81
CA ILE A 420 4.47 3.82 15.30
C ILE A 420 3.39 3.43 14.28
N ILE A 421 2.62 4.41 13.83
CA ILE A 421 1.50 4.22 12.90
C ILE A 421 1.98 3.81 11.51
N LEU A 422 3.06 4.41 10.99
CA LEU A 422 3.67 4.00 9.73
C LEU A 422 4.18 2.57 9.80
N THR A 423 4.82 2.19 10.91
CA THR A 423 5.33 0.84 11.15
C THR A 423 4.21 -0.20 11.16
N ASN A 424 3.09 0.10 11.83
CA ASN A 424 1.88 -0.73 11.78
C ASN A 424 1.31 -0.81 10.35
N GLN A 425 1.31 0.29 9.60
CA GLN A 425 0.84 0.28 8.22
C GLN A 425 1.71 -0.61 7.31
N LEU A 426 3.03 -0.66 7.52
CA LEU A 426 3.92 -1.57 6.78
C LEU A 426 3.58 -3.05 7.08
N LEU A 427 3.25 -3.37 8.33
CA LEU A 427 2.77 -4.69 8.74
C LEU A 427 1.44 -5.04 8.07
N LEU A 428 0.47 -4.13 8.11
CA LEU A 428 -0.82 -4.32 7.44
C LEU A 428 -0.66 -4.54 5.94
N CYS A 429 0.21 -3.78 5.27
CA CYS A 429 0.53 -3.99 3.86
C CYS A 429 1.16 -5.36 3.60
N SER A 430 2.08 -5.81 4.47
CA SER A 430 2.66 -7.16 4.39
C SER A 430 1.60 -8.25 4.53
N ASN A 431 0.70 -8.11 5.51
CA ASN A 431 -0.40 -9.05 5.75
C ASN A 431 -1.39 -9.07 4.58
N ALA A 432 -1.74 -7.90 4.03
CA ALA A 432 -2.60 -7.78 2.85
C ALA A 432 -1.96 -8.47 1.63
N ASN A 433 -0.64 -8.36 1.45
CA ASN A 433 0.08 -9.05 0.39
C ASN A 433 0.05 -10.57 0.57
N GLN A 434 0.29 -11.07 1.79
CA GLN A 434 0.18 -12.50 2.10
C GLN A 434 -1.24 -13.02 1.86
N GLY A 435 -2.26 -12.27 2.29
CA GLY A 435 -3.67 -12.59 2.06
C GLY A 435 -4.02 -12.63 0.56
N ALA A 436 -3.59 -11.64 -0.21
CA ALA A 436 -3.81 -11.59 -1.65
C ALA A 436 -3.15 -12.78 -2.38
N ARG A 437 -1.97 -13.21 -1.94
CA ARG A 437 -1.29 -14.39 -2.51
C ARG A 437 -1.94 -15.71 -2.11
N ALA A 438 -2.45 -15.82 -0.88
CA ALA A 438 -3.26 -16.97 -0.46
C ALA A 438 -4.55 -17.07 -1.29
N LEU A 439 -5.23 -15.95 -1.53
CA LEU A 439 -6.40 -15.90 -2.42
C LEU A 439 -6.04 -16.30 -3.86
N LEU A 440 -4.89 -15.86 -4.37
CA LEU A 440 -4.41 -16.25 -5.68
C LEU A 440 -4.17 -17.77 -5.77
N LEU A 441 -3.58 -18.37 -4.73
CA LEU A 441 -3.38 -19.81 -4.65
C LEU A 441 -4.71 -20.57 -4.71
N GLU A 442 -5.72 -20.13 -3.97
CA GLU A 442 -7.06 -20.75 -4.00
C GLU A 442 -7.75 -20.59 -5.36
N ARG A 443 -7.62 -19.42 -6.00
CA ARG A 443 -8.10 -19.19 -7.37
C ARG A 443 -7.39 -20.12 -8.36
N PHE A 444 -6.08 -20.32 -8.21
CA PHE A 444 -5.34 -21.21 -9.08
C PHE A 444 -5.76 -22.67 -8.88
N LYS A 445 -5.92 -23.15 -7.64
CA LYS A 445 -6.48 -24.49 -7.34
C LYS A 445 -7.84 -24.70 -8.01
N SER A 446 -8.74 -23.73 -7.85
CA SER A 446 -10.09 -23.76 -8.43
C SER A 446 -10.05 -23.82 -9.95
N ARG A 447 -9.10 -23.09 -10.56
CA ARG A 447 -8.90 -23.07 -12.01
C ARG A 447 -8.39 -24.42 -12.54
N VAL A 448 -7.43 -25.04 -11.86
CA VAL A 448 -6.89 -26.35 -12.25
C VAL A 448 -8.00 -27.41 -12.26
N LEU A 449 -8.90 -27.38 -11.27
CA LEU A 449 -10.07 -28.26 -11.23
C LEU A 449 -11.04 -27.97 -12.39
N ALA A 450 -11.36 -26.70 -12.65
CA ALA A 450 -12.24 -26.29 -13.74
C ALA A 450 -11.68 -26.67 -15.13
N ASP A 451 -10.37 -26.56 -15.34
CA ASP A 451 -9.73 -26.94 -16.61
C ASP A 451 -9.83 -28.47 -16.84
N LYS A 452 -9.66 -29.28 -15.79
CA LYS A 452 -9.85 -30.74 -15.85
C LYS A 452 -11.29 -31.10 -16.24
N GLU A 453 -12.28 -30.48 -15.60
CA GLU A 453 -13.70 -30.69 -15.93
C GLU A 453 -14.02 -30.24 -17.37
N THR A 454 -13.45 -29.12 -17.80
CA THR A 454 -13.65 -28.59 -19.16
C THR A 454 -13.10 -29.54 -20.22
N ALA A 455 -11.94 -30.16 -19.99
CA ALA A 455 -11.39 -31.16 -20.90
C ALA A 455 -12.31 -32.39 -21.02
N GLN A 456 -12.86 -32.88 -19.91
CA GLN A 456 -13.82 -33.98 -19.91
C GLN A 456 -15.11 -33.63 -20.66
N LYS A 457 -15.67 -32.43 -20.43
CA LYS A 457 -16.84 -31.92 -21.14
C LYS A 457 -16.60 -31.84 -22.65
N ARG A 458 -15.42 -31.35 -23.10
CA ARG A 458 -15.06 -31.31 -24.53
C ARG A 458 -15.03 -32.69 -25.17
N VAL A 459 -14.52 -33.70 -24.47
CA VAL A 459 -14.51 -35.09 -24.97
C VAL A 459 -15.94 -35.62 -25.11
N ILE A 460 -16.81 -35.36 -24.11
CA ILE A 460 -18.22 -35.76 -24.16
C ILE A 460 -18.94 -35.09 -25.32
N GLU A 461 -18.76 -33.78 -25.52
CA GLU A 461 -19.36 -33.04 -26.63
C GLU A 461 -18.84 -33.50 -28.00
N LEU A 462 -17.54 -33.76 -28.11
CA LEU A 462 -16.94 -34.32 -29.33
C LEU A 462 -17.57 -35.66 -29.67
N LYS A 463 -17.72 -36.56 -28.67
CA LYS A 463 -18.38 -37.86 -28.84
C LYS A 463 -19.85 -37.70 -29.25
N LYS A 464 -20.59 -36.79 -28.62
CA LYS A 464 -22.00 -36.50 -28.97
C LYS A 464 -22.16 -35.98 -30.40
N LYS A 465 -21.29 -35.05 -30.83
CA LYS A 465 -21.26 -34.53 -32.21
C LYS A 465 -20.89 -35.64 -33.21
N ALA A 466 -19.92 -36.48 -32.87
CA ALA A 466 -19.52 -37.62 -33.68
C ALA A 466 -20.65 -38.65 -33.83
N GLU A 467 -21.36 -38.96 -32.74
CA GLU A 467 -22.49 -39.89 -32.75
C GLU A 467 -23.62 -39.40 -33.65
N LYS A 468 -23.95 -38.09 -33.60
CA LYS A 468 -24.94 -37.49 -34.51
C LYS A 468 -24.54 -37.68 -35.98
N LYS A 469 -23.29 -37.39 -36.33
CA LYS A 469 -22.78 -37.55 -37.71
C LYS A 469 -22.74 -39.02 -38.13
N LEU A 470 -22.39 -39.93 -37.22
CA LEU A 470 -22.41 -41.38 -37.48
C LEU A 470 -23.84 -41.87 -37.76
N ARG A 471 -24.86 -41.37 -37.04
CA ARG A 471 -26.27 -41.69 -37.34
C ARG A 471 -26.71 -41.18 -38.71
N GLU A 472 -26.22 -40.02 -39.15
CA GLU A 472 -26.49 -39.49 -40.49
C GLU A 472 -25.83 -40.33 -41.59
N MET A 473 -24.58 -40.77 -41.38
CA MET A 473 -23.89 -41.68 -42.29
C MET A 473 -24.57 -43.06 -42.34
N ASP A 474 -25.00 -43.60 -41.20
CA ASP A 474 -25.73 -44.88 -41.14
C ASP A 474 -27.06 -44.83 -41.91
N LYS A 475 -27.79 -43.70 -41.84
CA LYS A 475 -28.99 -43.47 -42.68
C LYS A 475 -28.66 -43.50 -44.17
N LYS A 476 -27.53 -42.92 -44.59
CA LYS A 476 -27.07 -42.95 -45.99
C LYS A 476 -26.70 -44.36 -46.43
N VAL A 477 -25.98 -45.11 -45.60
CA VAL A 477 -25.65 -46.53 -45.84
C VAL A 477 -26.91 -47.36 -46.03
N LYS A 478 -27.90 -47.21 -45.13
CA LYS A 478 -29.19 -47.90 -45.25
C LYS A 478 -29.93 -47.56 -46.54
N LYS A 479 -29.87 -46.29 -46.99
CA LYS A 479 -30.47 -45.86 -48.26
C LYS A 479 -29.75 -46.51 -49.46
N LEU A 480 -28.42 -46.52 -49.47
CA LEU A 480 -27.61 -47.12 -50.55
C LEU A 480 -27.81 -48.64 -50.64
N LYS A 481 -27.94 -49.33 -49.49
CA LYS A 481 -28.31 -50.76 -49.44
C LYS A 481 -29.66 -51.03 -50.10
N ARG A 482 -30.68 -50.19 -49.85
CA ARG A 482 -32.00 -50.31 -50.51
C ARG A 482 -31.93 -50.08 -52.02
N MET A 483 -30.96 -49.31 -52.49
CA MET A 483 -30.71 -49.05 -53.91
C MET A 483 -29.82 -50.10 -54.58
N LYS A 484 -29.41 -51.17 -53.86
CA LYS A 484 -28.52 -52.25 -54.35
C LYS A 484 -27.16 -51.76 -54.88
N GLN A 485 -26.64 -50.65 -54.35
CA GLN A 485 -25.30 -50.14 -54.69
C GLN A 485 -24.26 -50.66 -53.69
N GLU A 486 -23.87 -51.93 -53.80
CA GLU A 486 -23.02 -52.59 -52.81
C GLU A 486 -21.61 -52.00 -52.69
N GLU A 487 -20.98 -51.60 -53.81
CA GLU A 487 -19.66 -50.95 -53.79
C GLU A 487 -19.68 -49.63 -53.01
N SER A 488 -20.69 -48.79 -53.25
CA SER A 488 -20.87 -47.51 -52.53
C SER A 488 -21.16 -47.72 -51.03
N VAL A 489 -21.82 -48.82 -50.67
CA VAL A 489 -22.07 -49.17 -49.27
C VAL A 489 -20.77 -49.49 -48.55
N GLN A 490 -19.87 -50.26 -49.18
CA GLN A 490 -18.57 -50.61 -48.61
C GLN A 490 -17.72 -49.36 -48.39
N VAL A 491 -17.63 -48.47 -49.39
CA VAL A 491 -16.89 -47.20 -49.26
C VAL A 491 -17.40 -46.36 -48.09
N PHE A 492 -18.72 -46.24 -47.92
CA PHE A 492 -19.29 -45.48 -46.80
C PHE A 492 -19.06 -46.16 -45.44
N GLN A 493 -19.01 -47.49 -45.37
CA GLN A 493 -18.70 -48.22 -44.14
C GLN A 493 -17.24 -47.99 -43.73
N ASP A 494 -16.31 -48.07 -44.68
CA ASP A 494 -14.89 -47.77 -44.45
C ASP A 494 -14.68 -46.31 -43.99
N ASP A 495 -15.42 -45.36 -44.58
CA ASP A 495 -15.42 -43.96 -44.16
C ASP A 495 -15.97 -43.76 -42.74
N MET A 496 -16.98 -44.52 -42.34
CA MET A 496 -17.50 -44.50 -40.96
C MET A 496 -16.45 -45.02 -39.95
N GLU A 497 -15.70 -46.06 -40.30
CA GLU A 497 -14.62 -46.58 -39.46
C GLU A 497 -13.45 -45.61 -39.35
N LYS A 498 -13.00 -45.03 -40.46
CA LYS A 498 -11.98 -43.96 -40.46
C LYS A 498 -12.42 -42.76 -39.62
N PHE A 499 -13.70 -42.38 -39.70
CA PHE A 499 -14.25 -41.29 -38.90
C PHE A 499 -14.25 -41.64 -37.40
N ARG A 500 -14.66 -42.85 -37.00
CA ARG A 500 -14.59 -43.32 -35.60
C ARG A 500 -13.17 -43.27 -35.07
N ALA A 501 -12.21 -43.86 -35.80
CA ALA A 501 -10.80 -43.85 -35.42
C ALA A 501 -10.24 -42.43 -35.27
N THR A 502 -10.60 -41.51 -36.18
CA THR A 502 -10.20 -40.10 -36.10
C THR A 502 -10.76 -39.40 -34.85
N ILE A 503 -12.01 -39.68 -34.49
CA ILE A 503 -12.64 -39.09 -33.29
C ILE A 503 -12.03 -39.65 -32.01
N GLU A 504 -11.76 -40.96 -31.96
CA GLU A 504 -11.07 -41.58 -30.82
C GLU A 504 -9.65 -41.04 -30.66
N ALA A 505 -8.89 -40.90 -31.75
CA ALA A 505 -7.57 -40.28 -31.75
C ALA A 505 -7.63 -38.84 -31.23
N ARG A 506 -8.59 -38.02 -31.69
CA ARG A 506 -8.79 -36.65 -31.20
C ARG A 506 -9.20 -36.61 -29.72
N ALA A 507 -10.08 -37.50 -29.29
CA ALA A 507 -10.49 -37.60 -27.89
C ALA A 507 -9.31 -37.98 -26.98
N LYS A 508 -8.48 -38.94 -27.42
CA LYS A 508 -7.25 -39.33 -26.73
C LYS A 508 -6.26 -38.17 -26.68
N GLN A 509 -6.06 -37.45 -27.79
CA GLN A 509 -5.19 -36.28 -27.84
C GLN A 509 -5.63 -35.20 -26.84
N ILE A 510 -6.94 -34.86 -26.79
CA ILE A 510 -7.46 -33.88 -25.84
C ILE A 510 -7.16 -34.30 -24.38
N LEU A 511 -7.30 -35.58 -24.06
CA LEU A 511 -7.01 -36.09 -22.72
C LEU A 511 -5.50 -36.10 -22.41
N THR A 512 -4.66 -36.45 -23.37
CA THR A 512 -3.20 -36.40 -23.24
C THR A 512 -2.73 -34.97 -23.04
N ASP A 513 -3.15 -34.03 -23.90
CA ASP A 513 -2.83 -32.60 -23.78
C ASP A 513 -3.29 -32.05 -22.43
N ALA A 514 -4.50 -32.41 -21.98
CA ALA A 514 -5.03 -32.00 -20.69
C ALA A 514 -4.24 -32.60 -19.51
N ALA A 515 -3.74 -33.84 -19.63
CA ALA A 515 -2.93 -34.49 -18.60
C ALA A 515 -1.53 -33.86 -18.50
N GLU A 516 -0.90 -33.55 -19.63
CA GLU A 516 0.37 -32.84 -19.70
C GLU A 516 0.24 -31.43 -19.10
N GLU A 517 -0.78 -30.69 -19.49
CA GLU A 517 -1.09 -29.36 -18.93
C GLU A 517 -1.38 -29.46 -17.44
N LEU A 518 -2.14 -30.46 -16.98
CA LEU A 518 -2.40 -30.68 -15.55
C LEU A 518 -1.10 -30.93 -14.77
N ASN A 519 -0.16 -31.69 -15.34
CA ASN A 519 1.14 -31.93 -14.71
C ASN A 519 1.97 -30.65 -14.63
N LEU A 520 1.96 -29.82 -15.67
CA LEU A 520 2.62 -28.51 -15.67
C LEU A 520 1.99 -27.57 -14.65
N GLN A 521 0.66 -27.50 -14.60
CA GLN A 521 -0.10 -26.71 -13.63
C GLN A 521 0.18 -27.17 -12.20
N LYS A 522 0.27 -28.48 -11.93
CA LYS A 522 0.65 -29.01 -10.61
C LYS A 522 2.05 -28.56 -10.19
N ARG A 523 3.03 -28.58 -11.10
CA ARG A 523 4.39 -28.09 -10.81
C ARG A 523 4.40 -26.60 -10.45
N ARG A 524 3.67 -25.78 -11.22
CA ARG A 524 3.52 -24.35 -10.95
C ARG A 524 2.78 -24.07 -9.65
N LEU A 525 1.69 -24.81 -9.39
CA LEU A 525 0.92 -24.71 -8.16
C LEU A 525 1.79 -25.08 -6.96
N LYS A 526 2.65 -26.09 -7.09
CA LYS A 526 3.65 -26.44 -6.07
C LYS A 526 4.63 -25.30 -5.84
N ALA A 527 5.17 -24.69 -6.89
CA ALA A 527 6.08 -23.54 -6.76
C ALA A 527 5.40 -22.34 -6.08
N LEU A 528 4.17 -22.00 -6.48
CA LEU A 528 3.39 -20.94 -5.84
C LEU A 528 3.09 -21.27 -4.36
N PHE A 529 2.75 -22.53 -4.06
CA PHE A 529 2.55 -22.98 -2.69
C PHE A 529 3.83 -22.83 -1.85
N GLU A 530 4.99 -23.24 -2.40
CA GLU A 530 6.29 -23.07 -1.75
C GLU A 530 6.66 -21.59 -1.55
N GLU A 531 6.32 -20.70 -2.49
CA GLU A 531 6.47 -19.25 -2.33
C GLU A 531 5.58 -18.70 -1.22
N VAL A 532 4.29 -19.03 -1.23
CA VAL A 532 3.35 -18.59 -0.18
C VAL A 532 3.75 -19.14 1.19
N ALA A 533 4.22 -20.40 1.25
CA ALA A 533 4.72 -20.99 2.48
C ALA A 533 5.99 -20.29 2.98
N ARG A 534 6.96 -20.00 2.08
CA ARG A 534 8.16 -19.21 2.43
C ARG A 534 7.81 -17.83 2.94
N GLU A 535 6.82 -17.17 2.35
CA GLU A 535 6.37 -15.84 2.79
C GLU A 535 5.61 -15.87 4.11
N ARG A 536 4.86 -16.93 4.40
CA ARG A 536 4.28 -17.15 5.73
C ARG A 536 5.35 -17.38 6.81
N ASN A 537 6.44 -18.03 6.43
CA ASN A 537 7.59 -18.26 7.31
C ASN A 537 8.47 -17.01 7.44
N HIS A 538 8.31 -16.01 6.57
CA HIS A 538 8.98 -14.73 6.73
C HIS A 538 8.37 -14.05 7.96
N LYS A 539 9.21 -13.76 8.96
CA LYS A 539 8.77 -13.17 10.23
C LYS A 539 7.95 -11.90 9.94
N PRO A 540 6.66 -11.86 10.32
CA PRO A 540 5.88 -10.64 10.21
C PRO A 540 6.65 -9.51 10.91
N GLY A 541 6.78 -8.37 10.24
CA GLY A 541 7.51 -7.22 10.78
C GLY A 541 9.00 -7.15 10.49
N ALA A 542 9.63 -8.15 9.87
CA ALA A 542 11.05 -8.06 9.49
C ALA A 542 11.33 -6.82 8.61
N SER A 543 10.47 -6.56 7.62
CA SER A 543 10.61 -5.38 6.76
C SER A 543 10.43 -4.05 7.51
N ALA A 544 9.50 -3.98 8.46
CA ALA A 544 9.34 -2.79 9.29
C ALA A 544 10.56 -2.62 10.23
N GLY A 545 11.09 -3.72 10.77
CA GLY A 545 12.32 -3.74 11.56
C GLY A 545 13.54 -3.25 10.77
N PHE A 546 13.67 -3.61 9.49
CA PHE A 546 14.73 -3.09 8.63
C PHE A 546 14.66 -1.56 8.45
N VAL A 547 13.46 -0.98 8.38
CA VAL A 547 13.30 0.49 8.33
C VAL A 547 13.72 1.13 9.65
N VAL A 548 13.37 0.53 10.80
CA VAL A 548 13.77 1.00 12.12
C VAL A 548 15.29 0.91 12.31
N GLN A 549 15.90 -0.22 11.94
CA GLN A 549 17.35 -0.43 11.98
C GLN A 549 18.11 0.59 11.13
N MET A 550 17.71 0.75 9.87
CA MET A 550 18.27 1.76 8.98
C MET A 550 18.13 3.16 9.58
N THR A 551 16.96 3.49 10.15
CA THR A 551 16.75 4.80 10.79
C THR A 551 17.68 5.00 11.98
N ASN A 552 17.95 3.95 12.76
CA ASN A 552 18.90 3.99 13.86
C ASN A 552 20.35 4.18 13.37
N HIS A 553 20.77 3.51 12.29
CA HIS A 553 22.10 3.72 11.68
C HIS A 553 22.26 5.14 11.09
N LEU A 554 21.16 5.77 10.68
CA LEU A 554 21.14 7.13 10.19
C LEU A 554 21.07 8.19 11.32
N ASP A 555 20.73 7.77 12.55
CA ASP A 555 20.67 8.65 13.71
C ASP A 555 22.08 8.86 14.30
N PRO A 556 22.64 10.07 14.23
CA PRO A 556 23.98 10.35 14.77
C PRO A 556 24.10 10.07 16.28
N GLN A 557 22.98 10.02 17.00
CA GLN A 557 22.97 9.78 18.45
C GLN A 557 22.59 8.34 18.82
N GLU A 558 22.18 7.50 17.87
CA GLU A 558 21.67 6.14 18.10
C GLU A 558 20.56 6.08 19.17
N LYS A 559 19.73 7.13 19.25
CA LYS A 559 18.66 7.27 20.24
C LYS A 559 17.28 7.01 19.66
N PHE A 560 17.14 6.92 18.33
CA PHE A 560 15.86 6.72 17.66
C PHE A 560 15.13 5.49 18.18
N SER A 561 15.78 4.32 18.21
CA SER A 561 15.14 3.08 18.68
C SER A 561 14.68 3.17 20.14
N SER A 562 15.51 3.71 21.02
CA SER A 562 15.16 3.90 22.44
C SER A 562 13.97 4.86 22.61
N ARG A 563 13.94 5.96 21.87
CA ARG A 563 12.82 6.92 21.88
C ARG A 563 11.54 6.31 21.31
N LEU A 564 11.65 5.52 20.25
CA LEU A 564 10.49 4.86 19.63
C LEU A 564 9.89 3.80 20.56
N VAL A 565 10.73 3.01 21.24
CA VAL A 565 10.30 2.06 22.28
C VAL A 565 9.57 2.79 23.41
N GLN A 566 10.17 3.86 23.94
CA GLN A 566 9.59 4.65 25.01
C GLN A 566 8.23 5.24 24.60
N ALA A 567 8.16 5.86 23.42
CA ALA A 567 6.91 6.37 22.88
C ALA A 567 5.85 5.26 22.68
N THR A 568 6.27 4.05 22.30
CA THR A 568 5.35 2.90 22.16
C THR A 568 4.77 2.48 23.51
N VAL A 569 5.60 2.41 24.55
CA VAL A 569 5.15 2.16 25.93
C VAL A 569 4.14 3.22 26.36
N GLU A 570 4.47 4.49 26.19
CA GLU A 570 3.60 5.62 26.54
C GLU A 570 2.27 5.63 25.75
N GLU A 571 2.28 5.23 24.48
CA GLU A 571 1.04 5.07 23.71
C GLU A 571 0.16 3.96 24.27
N ILE A 572 0.72 2.79 24.59
CA ILE A 572 -0.02 1.65 25.14
C ILE A 572 -0.61 2.02 26.51
N GLU A 573 0.21 2.61 27.40
CA GLU A 573 -0.21 3.06 28.73
C GLU A 573 -1.30 4.13 28.68
N ARG A 574 -1.29 4.98 27.64
CA ARG A 574 -2.32 5.97 27.42
C ARG A 574 -3.61 5.34 26.93
N GLU A 575 -3.53 4.46 25.94
CA GLU A 575 -4.68 3.82 25.30
C GLU A 575 -4.25 2.58 24.49
N TYR A 576 -4.72 1.40 24.89
CA TYR A 576 -4.56 0.20 24.07
C TYR A 576 -5.44 0.30 22.81
N LEU A 577 -4.81 0.57 21.66
CA LEU A 577 -5.48 0.58 20.36
C LEU A 577 -5.52 -0.81 19.73
N THR A 578 -6.71 -1.37 19.51
CA THR A 578 -6.88 -2.67 18.84
C THR A 578 -6.31 -2.69 17.43
N ASP A 579 -6.37 -1.56 16.73
CA ASP A 579 -5.87 -1.42 15.35
C ASP A 579 -4.33 -1.54 15.25
N LEU A 580 -3.63 -1.43 16.39
CA LEU A 580 -2.18 -1.63 16.50
C LEU A 580 -1.80 -3.06 16.91
N ALA A 581 -2.76 -3.98 17.04
CA ALA A 581 -2.48 -5.38 17.37
C ALA A 581 -1.40 -6.03 16.47
N PRO A 582 -1.38 -5.81 15.13
CA PRO A 582 -0.31 -6.35 14.28
C PRO A 582 1.09 -5.86 14.70
N LEU A 583 1.21 -4.60 15.13
CA LEU A 583 2.47 -4.08 15.66
C LEU A 583 2.79 -4.70 17.02
N TYR A 584 1.82 -4.79 17.93
CA TYR A 584 2.01 -5.36 19.27
C TYR A 584 2.54 -6.78 19.22
N GLU A 585 1.98 -7.63 18.34
CA GLU A 585 2.43 -9.02 18.14
C GLU A 585 3.87 -9.12 17.64
N ASN A 586 4.39 -8.04 17.01
CA ASN A 586 5.68 -8.02 16.35
C ASN A 586 6.67 -7.03 16.97
N LEU A 587 6.40 -6.48 18.17
CA LEU A 587 7.23 -5.44 18.80
C LEU A 587 8.70 -5.84 18.91
N PHE A 588 8.99 -7.07 19.31
CA PHE A 588 10.37 -7.53 19.50
C PHE A 588 11.12 -7.72 18.17
N VAL A 589 10.40 -8.09 17.11
CA VAL A 589 10.97 -8.25 15.76
C VAL A 589 11.20 -6.89 15.11
N VAL A 590 10.34 -5.93 15.38
CA VAL A 590 10.39 -4.61 14.74
C VAL A 590 11.38 -3.70 15.46
N LEU A 591 11.22 -3.54 16.78
CA LEU A 591 11.97 -2.54 17.54
C LEU A 591 13.35 -3.02 18.01
N HIS A 592 13.61 -4.33 17.98
CA HIS A 592 14.81 -4.96 18.55
C HIS A 592 15.17 -4.41 19.94
N PRO A 593 14.21 -4.35 20.89
CA PRO A 593 14.41 -3.72 22.19
C PRO A 593 15.41 -4.49 23.05
N SER A 594 16.08 -3.77 23.96
CA SER A 594 16.85 -4.41 25.04
C SER A 594 15.95 -5.27 25.93
N ILE A 595 16.50 -6.21 26.71
CA ILE A 595 15.71 -7.04 27.62
C ILE A 595 14.90 -6.19 28.60
N GLN A 596 15.47 -5.11 29.12
CA GLN A 596 14.76 -4.18 30.00
C GLN A 596 13.58 -3.50 29.31
N ASP A 597 13.77 -3.12 28.04
CA ASP A 597 12.70 -2.54 27.24
C ASP A 597 11.62 -3.57 26.84
N LYS A 598 11.98 -4.85 26.68
CA LYS A 598 10.99 -5.93 26.53
C LYS A 598 10.10 -6.05 27.75
N VAL A 599 10.68 -6.02 28.96
CA VAL A 599 9.90 -6.07 30.21
C VAL A 599 8.95 -4.86 30.30
N LYS A 600 9.40 -3.66 29.91
CA LYS A 600 8.52 -2.46 29.82
C LYS A 600 7.34 -2.67 28.87
N LEU A 601 7.61 -3.11 27.65
CA LEU A 601 6.57 -3.32 26.64
C LEU A 601 5.56 -4.40 27.08
N ILE A 602 6.04 -5.50 27.67
CA ILE A 602 5.19 -6.55 28.25
C ILE A 602 4.31 -5.96 29.36
N GLY A 603 4.91 -5.25 30.32
CA GLY A 603 4.17 -4.68 31.43
C GLY A 603 3.11 -3.66 30.99
N ALA A 604 3.40 -2.85 29.97
CA ALA A 604 2.42 -1.92 29.40
C ALA A 604 1.24 -2.66 28.75
N LEU A 605 1.52 -3.72 27.99
CA LEU A 605 0.48 -4.55 27.37
C LEU A 605 -0.35 -5.28 28.42
N ASP A 606 0.28 -5.94 29.40
CA ASP A 606 -0.45 -6.68 30.44
C ASP A 606 -1.34 -5.77 31.30
N LYS A 607 -0.94 -4.51 31.50
CA LYS A 607 -1.70 -3.51 32.25
C LYS A 607 -2.91 -2.98 31.49
N MET A 608 -2.78 -2.76 30.17
CA MET A 608 -3.79 -2.01 29.39
C MET A 608 -4.59 -2.86 28.40
N ALA A 609 -4.09 -4.04 28.01
CA ALA A 609 -4.77 -4.89 27.05
C ALA A 609 -6.03 -5.52 27.66
N PRO A 610 -7.16 -5.52 26.95
CA PRO A 610 -8.37 -6.20 27.40
C PRO A 610 -8.17 -7.73 27.44
N GLU A 611 -9.13 -8.46 28.02
CA GLU A 611 -9.14 -9.92 27.91
C GLU A 611 -9.11 -10.36 26.43
N GLY A 612 -8.18 -11.25 26.09
CA GLY A 612 -7.91 -11.66 24.70
C GLY A 612 -7.04 -10.69 23.89
N GLY A 613 -6.57 -9.59 24.49
CA GLY A 613 -5.58 -8.70 23.88
C GLY A 613 -4.21 -9.36 23.71
N VAL A 614 -3.32 -8.70 22.96
CA VAL A 614 -1.99 -9.21 22.65
C VAL A 614 -1.15 -9.32 23.92
N ARG A 615 -0.58 -10.50 24.15
CA ARG A 615 0.38 -10.74 25.24
C ARG A 615 1.71 -11.20 24.69
N LEU A 616 2.77 -10.59 25.19
CA LEU A 616 4.14 -10.93 24.85
C LEU A 616 4.80 -11.63 26.03
N THR A 617 5.73 -12.53 25.76
CA THR A 617 6.49 -13.24 26.79
C THR A 617 7.98 -13.18 26.49
N LEU A 618 8.78 -13.14 27.55
CA LEU A 618 10.22 -13.34 27.47
C LEU A 618 10.53 -14.81 27.22
N THR A 619 11.65 -15.08 26.54
CA THR A 619 12.21 -16.45 26.50
C THR A 619 12.72 -16.85 27.89
N ASP A 620 12.91 -18.15 28.13
CA ASP A 620 13.38 -18.61 29.44
C ASP A 620 14.81 -18.12 29.77
N ASP A 621 15.66 -17.98 28.73
CA ASP A 621 16.99 -17.38 28.87
C ASP A 621 16.90 -15.89 29.28
N GLU A 622 15.98 -15.13 28.66
CA GLU A 622 15.76 -13.73 29.01
C GLU A 622 15.19 -13.57 30.42
N LYS A 623 14.27 -14.44 30.84
CA LYS A 623 13.78 -14.47 32.23
C LYS A 623 14.91 -14.76 33.22
N ALA A 624 15.80 -15.69 32.90
CA ALA A 624 16.94 -16.02 33.73
C ALA A 624 17.92 -14.82 33.83
N GLU A 625 18.14 -14.08 32.74
CA GLU A 625 18.98 -12.88 32.74
C GLU A 625 18.37 -11.73 33.55
N VAL A 626 17.06 -11.51 33.43
CA VAL A 626 16.33 -10.55 34.29
C VAL A 626 16.46 -10.95 35.75
N GLY A 627 16.23 -12.23 36.06
CA GLY A 627 16.37 -12.78 37.41
C GLY A 627 17.80 -12.62 37.97
N ALA A 628 18.82 -12.85 37.14
CA ALA A 628 20.22 -12.64 37.51
C ALA A 628 20.52 -11.15 37.78
N THR A 629 19.99 -10.24 36.96
CA THR A 629 20.15 -8.79 37.15
C THR A 629 19.51 -8.32 38.45
N ILE A 630 18.28 -8.78 38.72
CA ILE A 630 17.57 -8.54 39.99
C ILE A 630 18.38 -9.10 41.16
N GLY A 631 18.88 -10.35 41.04
CA GLY A 631 19.72 -10.99 42.05
C GLY A 631 21.01 -10.21 42.33
N GLN A 632 21.69 -9.71 41.30
CA GLN A 632 22.88 -8.87 41.45
C GLN A 632 22.57 -7.54 42.15
N LEU A 633 21.46 -6.88 41.81
CA LEU A 633 21.04 -5.66 42.48
C LEU A 633 20.69 -5.94 43.95
N LYS A 634 19.98 -7.02 44.25
CA LYS A 634 19.72 -7.48 45.63
C LYS A 634 21.03 -7.74 46.37
N ALA A 635 22.00 -8.43 45.76
CA ALA A 635 23.30 -8.69 46.38
C ALA A 635 24.08 -7.40 46.67
N LYS A 636 24.11 -6.44 45.73
CA LYS A 636 24.74 -5.11 45.92
C LYS A 636 24.10 -4.34 47.08
N ILE A 637 22.76 -4.37 47.18
CA ILE A 637 22.03 -3.72 48.27
C ILE A 637 22.31 -4.42 49.60
N ALA A 638 22.33 -5.76 49.61
CA ALA A 638 22.66 -6.55 50.79
C ALA A 638 24.10 -6.34 51.27
N HIS A 639 25.03 -6.02 50.37
CA HIS A 639 26.40 -5.63 50.75
C HIS A 639 26.42 -4.26 51.46
N LEU A 640 25.58 -3.31 51.04
CA LEU A 640 25.48 -1.99 51.69
C LEU A 640 24.77 -2.05 53.05
N LYS A 641 23.75 -2.92 53.18
CA LYS A 641 23.05 -3.19 54.43
C LYS A 641 22.68 -4.67 54.51
N PRO A 642 23.54 -5.49 55.15
CA PRO A 642 23.26 -6.91 55.38
C PRO A 642 21.97 -7.02 56.19
N ASP A 643 21.05 -7.92 55.81
CA ASP A 643 19.69 -8.09 56.40
C ASP A 643 18.56 -7.18 55.90
N LEU A 644 18.82 -6.24 54.97
CA LEU A 644 17.79 -5.30 54.51
C LEU A 644 16.51 -6.00 54.02
N PHE A 645 16.63 -7.05 53.22
CA PHE A 645 15.48 -7.79 52.68
C PHE A 645 14.71 -8.61 53.74
N GLN A 646 15.30 -8.81 54.92
CA GLN A 646 14.63 -9.39 56.10
C GLN A 646 14.04 -8.32 57.02
N SER A 647 14.37 -7.04 56.77
CA SER A 647 13.83 -5.92 57.55
C SER A 647 12.36 -5.70 57.25
N LYS A 648 11.62 -5.22 58.26
CA LYS A 648 10.21 -4.90 58.16
C LYS A 648 10.01 -3.40 58.29
N LEU A 649 9.31 -2.79 57.33
CA LEU A 649 8.83 -1.42 57.41
C LEU A 649 7.60 -1.36 58.30
N ILE A 650 7.59 -0.36 59.19
CA ILE A 650 6.49 -0.12 60.12
C ILE A 650 5.57 0.93 59.52
N VAL A 651 4.42 0.48 59.03
CA VAL A 651 3.35 1.36 58.51
C VAL A 651 2.15 1.22 59.43
N GLN A 652 2.01 2.17 60.37
CA GLN A 652 1.03 2.13 61.46
C GLN A 652 1.15 0.83 62.29
N ALA A 653 0.18 -0.10 62.18
CA ALA A 653 0.17 -1.38 62.88
C ALA A 653 0.67 -2.55 61.99
N THR A 654 0.93 -2.29 60.70
CA THR A 654 1.32 -3.30 59.72
C THR A 654 2.84 -3.34 59.58
N LEU A 655 3.41 -4.55 59.62
CA LEU A 655 4.83 -4.80 59.39
C LEU A 655 5.01 -5.42 58.00
N ILE A 656 5.62 -4.68 57.08
CA ILE A 656 5.78 -5.08 55.68
C ILE A 656 7.23 -5.46 55.43
N LEU A 657 7.50 -6.66 54.91
CA LEU A 657 8.86 -7.05 54.55
C LEU A 657 9.38 -6.17 53.41
N VAL A 658 10.61 -5.68 53.52
CA VAL A 658 11.21 -4.86 52.46
C VAL A 658 11.33 -5.63 51.14
N ASP A 659 11.55 -6.95 51.18
CA ASP A 659 11.55 -7.78 49.97
C ASP A 659 10.19 -7.80 49.27
N ASP A 660 9.10 -7.83 50.04
CA ASP A 660 7.74 -7.88 49.50
C ASP A 660 7.35 -6.57 48.80
N LEU A 661 7.90 -5.42 49.22
CA LEU A 661 7.70 -4.16 48.50
C LEU A 661 8.11 -4.25 47.03
N THR A 662 9.17 -5.01 46.72
CA THR A 662 9.65 -5.18 45.33
C THR A 662 8.78 -6.13 44.51
N LYS A 663 7.84 -6.84 45.15
CA LYS A 663 6.86 -7.73 44.50
C LYS A 663 5.51 -7.05 44.28
N LEU A 664 5.25 -5.93 44.96
CA LEU A 664 3.97 -5.20 44.90
C LEU A 664 3.79 -4.36 43.63
N SER A 665 4.79 -4.22 42.75
CA SER A 665 4.72 -3.43 41.51
C SER A 665 4.19 -2.00 41.73
N LEU A 666 4.75 -1.31 42.75
CA LEU A 666 4.34 0.04 43.13
C LEU A 666 4.98 1.10 42.23
N ASP A 667 4.25 2.19 41.96
CA ASP A 667 4.83 3.36 41.29
C ASP A 667 5.92 4.05 42.12
N THR A 668 6.74 4.86 41.45
CA THR A 668 7.92 5.50 42.04
C THR A 668 7.56 6.34 43.26
N ASP A 669 6.46 7.09 43.19
CA ASP A 669 6.04 7.99 44.27
C ASP A 669 5.49 7.20 45.47
N SER A 670 4.69 6.17 45.21
CA SER A 670 4.15 5.26 46.22
C SER A 670 5.25 4.53 46.97
N LEU A 671 6.24 3.99 46.23
CA LEU A 671 7.38 3.32 46.83
C LEU A 671 8.24 4.30 47.62
N ALA A 672 8.55 5.47 47.07
CA ALA A 672 9.30 6.51 47.78
C ALA A 672 8.62 6.89 49.10
N CYS A 673 7.30 7.10 49.07
CA CYS A 673 6.50 7.40 50.25
C CYS A 673 6.55 6.29 51.31
N LEU A 674 6.53 5.01 50.90
CA LEU A 674 6.66 3.88 51.84
C LEU A 674 8.08 3.77 52.43
N LEU A 675 9.10 4.09 51.66
CA LEU A 675 10.50 4.01 52.11
C LEU A 675 10.89 5.13 53.09
N GLU A 676 10.03 6.14 53.29
CA GLU A 676 10.20 7.18 54.33
C GLU A 676 9.89 6.68 55.75
N PHE A 677 9.14 5.58 55.87
CA PHE A 677 8.81 4.96 57.16
C PHE A 677 10.03 4.31 57.81
N LYS A 678 9.95 4.09 59.12
CA LYS A 678 11.01 3.42 59.86
C LYS A 678 10.97 1.91 59.57
N ALA A 679 12.14 1.33 59.39
CA ALA A 679 12.33 -0.11 59.28
C ALA A 679 12.98 -0.66 60.55
N THR A 680 12.59 -1.86 60.95
CA THR A 680 13.28 -2.68 61.96
C THR A 680 13.93 -3.87 61.27
N SER A 681 15.10 -4.27 61.72
CA SER A 681 15.74 -5.50 61.22
C SER A 681 15.88 -6.53 62.35
N PRO A 682 16.04 -7.81 62.00
CA PRO A 682 16.30 -8.86 63.00
C PRO A 682 17.58 -8.59 63.81
N GLN A 683 18.60 -7.96 63.20
CA GLN A 683 19.86 -7.64 63.88
C GLN A 683 19.81 -6.32 64.65
N SER A 684 18.94 -5.39 64.25
CA SER A 684 18.73 -4.11 64.92
C SER A 684 17.23 -3.85 65.13
N PRO A 685 16.66 -4.24 66.28
CA PRO A 685 15.23 -4.08 66.58
C PRO A 685 14.81 -2.61 66.77
N LYS A 686 15.76 -1.68 66.90
CA LYS A 686 15.46 -0.24 66.94
C LYS A 686 15.01 0.25 65.56
N ALA A 687 13.79 0.78 65.50
CA ALA A 687 13.20 1.33 64.29
C ALA A 687 13.99 2.56 63.80
N THR A 688 14.58 2.45 62.61
CA THR A 688 15.42 3.50 62.00
C THR A 688 14.96 3.78 60.56
N LYS A 689 15.16 5.02 60.09
CA LYS A 689 14.92 5.34 58.68
C LYS A 689 16.00 4.69 57.81
N LEU A 690 15.62 4.28 56.60
CA LEU A 690 16.59 3.76 55.64
C LEU A 690 17.51 4.88 55.15
N PRO A 691 18.84 4.64 55.03
CA PRO A 691 19.75 5.62 54.46
C PRO A 691 19.34 6.00 53.03
N PRO A 692 19.45 7.27 52.61
CA PRO A 692 19.09 7.70 51.25
C PRO A 692 19.72 6.88 50.11
N PRO A 693 21.00 6.44 50.19
CA PRO A 693 21.58 5.56 49.17
C PRO A 693 20.86 4.21 49.03
N ILE A 694 20.38 3.64 50.14
CA ILE A 694 19.62 2.39 50.15
C ILE A 694 18.23 2.60 49.55
N VAL A 695 17.55 3.70 49.90
CA VAL A 695 16.26 4.07 49.32
C VAL A 695 16.38 4.18 47.80
N LYS A 696 17.37 4.92 47.31
CA LYS A 696 17.64 5.05 45.86
C LYS A 696 17.91 3.69 45.20
N ALA A 697 18.68 2.82 45.86
CA ALA A 697 18.96 1.49 45.31
C ALA A 697 17.71 0.59 45.27
N LEU A 698 16.84 0.66 46.28
CA LEU A 698 15.54 -0.04 46.28
C LEU A 698 14.60 0.50 45.20
N MET A 699 14.60 1.81 44.94
CA MET A 699 13.83 2.40 43.83
C MET A 699 14.33 1.89 42.47
N VAL A 700 15.66 1.81 42.28
CA VAL A 700 16.25 1.23 41.06
C VAL A 700 15.90 -0.26 40.93
N LEU A 701 15.98 -1.02 42.02
CA LEU A 701 15.58 -2.43 42.04
C LEU A 701 14.11 -2.60 41.63
N ASN A 702 13.21 -1.76 42.16
CA ASN A 702 11.80 -1.77 41.79
C ASN A 702 11.59 -1.40 40.32
N LEU A 703 12.33 -0.41 39.80
CA LEU A 703 12.24 -0.03 38.39
C LEU A 703 12.71 -1.17 37.45
N VAL A 704 13.70 -1.96 37.86
CA VAL A 704 14.18 -3.11 37.07
C VAL A 704 13.23 -4.31 37.20
N ALA A 705 12.69 -4.56 38.40
CA ALA A 705 11.76 -5.66 38.64
C ALA A 705 10.36 -5.40 38.07
N ASN A 706 9.89 -4.16 38.16
CA ASN A 706 8.55 -3.70 37.81
C ASN A 706 8.63 -2.39 37.00
N PRO A 707 9.11 -2.44 35.75
CA PRO A 707 9.36 -1.23 34.97
C PRO A 707 8.09 -0.51 34.52
N VAL A 708 6.95 -1.19 34.53
CA VAL A 708 5.62 -0.60 34.37
C VAL A 708 4.81 -0.93 35.63
N PRO A 709 4.83 -0.04 36.64
CA PRO A 709 4.14 -0.28 37.89
C PRO A 709 2.62 -0.32 37.67
N THR A 710 1.98 -1.31 38.28
CA THR A 710 0.53 -1.53 38.17
C THR A 710 -0.23 -0.86 39.32
N ASN A 711 0.44 -0.62 40.44
CA ASN A 711 -0.21 -0.23 41.68
C ASN A 711 0.21 1.18 42.13
N ARG A 712 -0.78 2.06 42.32
CA ARG A 712 -0.62 3.35 43.01
C ARG A 712 -1.39 3.31 44.32
N ILE A 713 -0.68 3.57 45.42
CA ILE A 713 -1.29 3.61 46.76
C ILE A 713 -1.40 5.03 47.31
N ILE A 714 -0.86 6.05 46.63
CA ILE A 714 -1.08 7.44 47.01
C ILE A 714 -2.52 7.84 46.71
N GLN A 715 -3.22 8.39 47.70
CA GLN A 715 -4.58 8.92 47.55
C GLN A 715 -4.59 10.18 46.67
N GLU A 716 -5.50 10.19 45.70
CA GLU A 716 -5.70 11.32 44.80
C GLU A 716 -6.07 12.59 45.58
N GLY A 717 -5.39 13.70 45.31
CA GLY A 717 -5.57 14.99 45.98
C GLY A 717 -4.84 15.12 47.33
N ARG A 718 -4.12 14.08 47.77
CA ARG A 718 -3.31 14.11 49.01
C ARG A 718 -1.81 14.08 48.75
N GLU A 719 -1.37 14.24 47.50
CA GLU A 719 0.04 14.14 47.11
C GLU A 719 0.93 15.15 47.86
N ALA A 720 0.39 16.33 48.15
CA ALA A 720 1.10 17.45 48.79
C ALA A 720 1.08 17.42 50.34
N MET A 721 0.44 16.43 50.97
CA MET A 721 0.45 16.33 52.42
C MET A 721 1.85 16.04 52.95
N THR A 722 2.26 16.71 54.03
CA THR A 722 3.58 16.54 54.64
C THR A 722 3.73 15.23 55.41
N ASP A 723 2.62 14.64 55.88
CA ASP A 723 2.62 13.35 56.57
C ASP A 723 2.53 12.19 55.56
N PRO A 724 3.56 11.34 55.44
CA PRO A 724 3.55 10.19 54.53
C PRO A 724 2.41 9.22 54.78
N LEU A 725 1.94 9.09 56.04
CA LEU A 725 0.84 8.18 56.37
C LEU A 725 -0.50 8.69 55.83
N ALA A 726 -0.72 10.01 55.87
CA ALA A 726 -1.93 10.64 55.34
C ALA A 726 -2.03 10.57 53.80
N ARG A 727 -0.88 10.40 53.11
CA ARG A 727 -0.79 10.24 51.65
C ARG A 727 -1.21 8.84 51.19
N ILE A 728 -1.00 7.81 52.00
CA ILE A 728 -1.17 6.41 51.59
C ILE A 728 -2.61 5.92 51.82
N ASN A 729 -3.15 5.23 50.82
CA ASN A 729 -4.35 4.43 50.93
C ASN A 729 -4.04 3.07 51.58
N LEU A 730 -4.16 3.02 52.90
CA LEU A 730 -3.90 1.82 53.70
C LEU A 730 -4.79 0.63 53.32
N ASN A 731 -6.01 0.87 52.84
CA ASN A 731 -6.90 -0.20 52.40
C ASN A 731 -6.38 -0.85 51.11
N SER A 732 -5.96 -0.04 50.13
CA SER A 732 -5.33 -0.55 48.90
C SER A 732 -4.05 -1.30 49.21
N LEU A 733 -3.19 -0.75 50.06
CA LEU A 733 -1.94 -1.41 50.47
C LEU A 733 -2.21 -2.76 51.17
N THR A 734 -3.17 -2.81 52.09
CA THR A 734 -3.54 -4.05 52.79
C THR A 734 -4.10 -5.10 51.83
N LYS A 735 -4.88 -4.68 50.82
CA LYS A 735 -5.39 -5.58 49.78
C LYS A 735 -4.25 -6.21 48.98
N LEU A 736 -3.30 -5.41 48.51
CA LEU A 736 -2.15 -5.89 47.73
C LEU A 736 -1.26 -6.84 48.54
N LEU A 737 -1.07 -6.58 49.84
CA LEU A 737 -0.30 -7.47 50.71
C LEU A 737 -0.98 -8.84 50.88
N LYS A 738 -2.32 -8.87 51.00
CA LYS A 738 -3.07 -10.13 51.05
C LYS A 738 -2.97 -10.90 49.74
N GLU A 739 -2.98 -10.22 48.60
CA GLU A 739 -2.80 -10.84 47.28
C GLU A 739 -1.43 -11.52 47.15
N LEU A 740 -0.37 -10.98 47.77
CA LEU A 740 0.95 -11.64 47.82
C LEU A 740 0.99 -12.90 48.72
N GLU A 741 0.18 -12.95 49.78
CA GLU A 741 0.08 -14.10 50.68
C GLU A 741 -0.73 -15.25 50.06
N THR A 742 -1.53 -14.95 49.03
CA THR A 742 -2.33 -15.95 48.32
C THR A 742 -1.45 -16.58 47.22
N PRO A 743 -1.06 -17.87 47.32
CA PRO A 743 -0.22 -18.48 46.29
C PRO A 743 -0.98 -18.51 44.95
N ASN A 744 -0.44 -17.80 43.96
CA ASN A 744 -0.86 -17.89 42.56
C ASN A 744 -0.42 -19.21 41.91
#